data_AF-U5BYD7-F1
#
_entry.id   AF-U5BYD7-F1
#
_cell.length_a   1.000
_cell.length_b   1.000
_cell.length_c   1.000
_cell.angle_alpha   90.00
_cell.angle_beta   90.00
_cell.angle_gamma   90.00
#
_symmetry.space_group_name_H-M   'P 1'
#
loop_
_entity.id
_entity.type
_entity.pdbx_description
1 polymer ?
#
loop_
_entity_poly.entity_id
_entity_poly.type
_entity_poly.pdbx_seq_one_letter_code
_entity_poly.pdbx_strand_id
1 'polypeptide(L)'
;MVLNYSLMAQSISITGKITGSDGEPIPGVSVLKVGSTVGTISNLDGIYSILAAEGDRLQFSFIGFKSQTLNVGNNRTINLILDEEITSLNEVVVIGYGTATKKELTGATSQVKGDAIKKMNMPRVDQALQGQISGVNISTNSGAPGGTSNIRIRGIGTFGDNDPLILVDGVIYDAAGLNALNPSDIESVNVLKDGTAGIYGVRAANGVILIETRKGALNSKPTLDFSAYYGVQQTARQLDLLNAREYAILKNEAFAAGGQQAPFNNTNIGEGTDWQRAVFQEAPIQEYNMTVTGGSAKTSYSIGASYFAQEGIVGGPKANFERYSARVNFTTEIAPKLTLSNVLLFTREESSGIAQGGIGSVLYNAINAYPTESVFTDGRYSYLANVNDIINPVAQIENTYNNAWVNKLVGKEELSYKINNQFTLVGRAGYNYALVDSKSFNPLVWYGAGKFANSARNANLDPVILNLGGLEIERGASVSEGRNTFLDYNLEAFMNYNETFNEVHRVKGTAGVSYVGNRSLGLNGIGFNIPNNSLDLADISANQAGGGYLNNVGSFQSRQRLTSVFLRTEYDYKQRYFISGIVRRDGSTNFGENNRIGYFPSISGAWILSEEDFFGSSAVDFLKFRASFGLSGNDQIGLFRYRGLLNGEATYVFNNALVNGAAIGATSNPDLKWETTRQTNLGVDLTLFGKVDFTANYFIKNTQDLLFQPEVSALLGSYGAGGSAPVINAGNVSNKGLELELSYGTQRTSGVNFRMDYNVTFLKNEVTKVPDGFDFIPGAGFSVGGNVATRFEKGFPIGYFIGYKTDGIFQTAEEIASSPVSQPGAQPGDLRFVDQNGDGVISFGDDSDRTMIGSPIPNVVMGFNFSVDLKGFDLSANVFAALGQDIIRNYERQQPFANQLTYNLDRWTGPGSSNEIPRLTTGSTRNNVFSDLYVEDGSFIRLRNLQLGYTLSENLSENLRIGSLRVYIAANNLVTLTKYLGFDPDVGSGNPLFAGVDGGIYPQAKTIMGGLNVRF
;
A
#
# COMPACT_ATOMS: atom_id res chain seq x y z
N MET A 1 3.26 -77.66 -20.83
CA MET A 1 3.18 -77.09 -19.47
C MET A 1 4.60 -76.89 -18.99
N VAL A 2 5.12 -75.66 -19.04
CA VAL A 2 6.47 -75.32 -18.54
C VAL A 2 6.26 -74.38 -17.35
N LEU A 3 6.57 -74.85 -16.15
CA LEU A 3 6.50 -74.08 -14.91
C LEU A 3 7.67 -73.08 -14.86
N ASN A 4 7.35 -71.79 -14.78
CA ASN A 4 8.29 -70.73 -14.44
C ASN A 4 8.45 -70.68 -12.91
N TYR A 5 9.67 -70.93 -12.41
CA TYR A 5 10.04 -70.63 -11.03
C TYR A 5 10.30 -69.12 -10.91
N SER A 6 9.45 -68.43 -10.14
CA SER A 6 9.74 -67.07 -9.69
C SER A 6 10.58 -67.17 -8.42
N LEU A 7 11.86 -66.79 -8.50
CA LEU A 7 12.70 -66.56 -7.32
C LEU A 7 12.15 -65.35 -6.57
N MET A 8 11.53 -65.56 -5.41
CA MET A 8 11.22 -64.48 -4.48
C MET A 8 12.52 -64.04 -3.81
N ALA A 9 12.96 -62.81 -4.07
CA ALA A 9 14.02 -62.16 -3.29
C ALA A 9 13.56 -62.09 -1.83
N GLN A 10 14.37 -62.61 -0.91
CA GLN A 10 14.02 -62.70 0.51
C GLN A 10 14.17 -61.29 1.13
N SER A 11 13.04 -60.64 1.42
CA SER A 11 13.02 -59.38 2.17
C SER A 11 13.58 -59.61 3.57
N ILE A 12 14.62 -58.88 3.96
CA ILE A 12 15.24 -58.95 5.28
C ILE A 12 14.97 -57.66 6.07
N SER A 13 14.90 -57.77 7.40
CA SER A 13 14.78 -56.58 8.26
C SER A 13 16.14 -55.90 8.36
N ILE A 14 16.22 -54.68 7.84
CA ILE A 14 17.34 -53.76 7.95
C ILE A 14 17.07 -52.83 9.13
N THR A 15 17.98 -52.80 10.08
CA THR A 15 17.92 -51.90 11.25
C THR A 15 19.04 -50.88 11.21
N GLY A 16 18.94 -49.83 12.01
CA GLY A 16 20.00 -48.83 12.07
C GLY A 16 19.69 -47.71 13.03
N LYS A 17 20.72 -46.95 13.37
CA LYS A 17 20.61 -45.72 14.17
C LYS A 17 20.97 -44.51 13.30
N ILE A 18 20.16 -43.48 13.40
CA ILE A 18 20.30 -42.22 12.69
C ILE A 18 20.67 -41.13 13.70
N THR A 19 21.77 -40.43 13.46
CA THR A 19 22.29 -39.37 14.32
C THR A 19 22.58 -38.10 13.53
N GLY A 20 22.65 -36.96 14.22
CA GLY A 20 23.17 -35.71 13.69
C GLY A 20 24.69 -35.70 13.66
N SER A 21 25.26 -34.65 13.07
CA SER A 21 26.71 -34.39 13.03
C SER A 21 27.32 -34.14 14.42
N ASP A 22 26.48 -33.80 15.41
CA ASP A 22 26.82 -33.67 16.82
C ASP A 22 26.80 -35.00 17.59
N GLY A 23 26.36 -36.09 16.95
CA GLY A 23 26.25 -37.43 17.53
C GLY A 23 24.93 -37.69 18.27
N GLU A 24 24.03 -36.71 18.35
CA GLU A 24 22.71 -36.88 18.98
C GLU A 24 21.77 -37.70 18.08
N PRO A 25 20.92 -38.58 18.62
CA PRO A 25 19.95 -39.33 17.85
C PRO A 25 18.89 -38.42 17.23
N ILE A 26 18.52 -38.67 15.97
CA ILE A 26 17.46 -37.91 15.29
C ILE A 26 16.18 -38.74 15.25
N PRO A 27 15.17 -38.40 16.08
CA PRO A 27 13.87 -39.03 16.02
C PRO A 27 13.03 -38.51 14.85
N GLY A 28 12.15 -39.35 14.30
CA GLY A 28 11.20 -38.91 13.28
C GLY A 28 11.71 -38.94 11.84
N VAL A 29 12.90 -39.49 11.57
CA VAL A 29 13.47 -39.58 10.22
C VAL A 29 12.68 -40.57 9.39
N SER A 30 12.17 -40.13 8.24
CA SER A 30 11.46 -41.00 7.29
C SER A 30 12.46 -41.84 6.52
N VAL A 31 12.31 -43.16 6.58
CA VAL A 31 13.11 -44.12 5.83
C VAL A 31 12.20 -44.83 4.85
N LEU A 32 12.41 -44.59 3.55
CA LEU A 32 11.57 -45.12 2.48
C LEU A 32 12.39 -46.01 1.54
N LYS A 33 11.84 -47.17 1.19
CA LYS A 33 12.38 -47.96 0.07
C LYS A 33 11.95 -47.32 -1.25
N VAL A 34 12.92 -46.83 -2.02
CA VAL A 34 12.70 -46.11 -3.28
C VAL A 34 11.94 -46.98 -4.27
N GLY A 35 10.85 -46.45 -4.84
CA GLY A 35 9.99 -47.16 -5.80
C GLY A 35 8.95 -48.09 -5.15
N SER A 36 8.76 -48.04 -3.82
CA SER A 36 7.75 -48.82 -3.09
C SER A 36 6.98 -47.96 -2.08
N THR A 37 5.90 -48.50 -1.51
CA THR A 37 5.16 -47.89 -0.38
C THR A 37 5.67 -48.36 0.99
N VAL A 38 6.69 -49.22 1.03
CA VAL A 38 7.29 -49.73 2.27
C VAL A 38 8.21 -48.66 2.85
N GLY A 39 7.87 -48.16 4.03
CA GLY A 39 8.63 -47.15 4.77
C GLY A 39 8.47 -47.30 6.28
N THR A 40 9.33 -46.64 7.03
CA THR A 40 9.31 -46.60 8.51
C THR A 40 9.80 -45.22 8.99
N ILE A 41 9.73 -44.98 10.29
CA ILE A 41 10.20 -43.75 10.92
C ILE A 41 11.14 -44.11 12.08
N SER A 42 12.22 -43.35 12.29
CA SER A 42 13.09 -43.54 13.46
C SER A 42 12.39 -43.17 14.78
N ASN A 43 12.67 -43.93 15.84
CA ASN A 43 12.13 -43.70 17.18
C ASN A 43 12.91 -42.61 17.95
N LEU A 44 12.57 -42.40 19.24
CA LEU A 44 13.21 -41.40 20.12
C LEU A 44 14.74 -41.55 20.25
N ASP A 45 15.26 -42.77 20.11
CA ASP A 45 16.69 -43.08 20.17
C ASP A 45 17.34 -43.05 18.76
N GLY A 46 16.62 -42.56 17.75
CA GLY A 46 17.08 -42.51 16.36
C GLY A 46 17.11 -43.89 15.67
N ILE A 47 16.53 -44.92 16.27
CA ILE A 47 16.57 -46.29 15.75
C ILE A 47 15.41 -46.55 14.79
N TYR A 48 15.68 -47.20 13.66
CA TYR A 48 14.66 -47.61 12.69
C TYR A 48 14.76 -49.10 12.34
N SER A 49 13.68 -49.66 11.80
CA SER A 49 13.63 -51.01 11.23
C SER A 49 12.71 -51.05 10.01
N ILE A 50 13.21 -51.52 8.88
CA ILE A 50 12.50 -51.59 7.60
C ILE A 50 12.76 -52.91 6.88
N LEU A 51 11.78 -53.43 6.15
CA LEU A 51 11.94 -54.61 5.30
C LEU A 51 12.47 -54.20 3.92
N ALA A 52 13.68 -54.67 3.57
CA ALA A 52 14.30 -54.44 2.27
C ALA A 52 15.17 -55.66 1.85
N ALA A 53 15.42 -55.82 0.56
CA ALA A 53 16.28 -56.85 -0.02
C ALA A 53 17.62 -56.24 -0.48
N GLU A 54 18.64 -57.09 -0.65
CA GLU A 54 19.92 -56.66 -1.21
C GLU A 54 19.73 -56.05 -2.61
N GLY A 55 20.34 -54.88 -2.84
CA GLY A 55 20.17 -54.09 -4.06
C GLY A 55 19.04 -53.06 -4.02
N ASP A 56 18.17 -53.08 -3.00
CA ASP A 56 17.20 -52.02 -2.78
C ASP A 56 17.90 -50.71 -2.37
N ARG A 57 17.23 -49.57 -2.61
CA ARG A 57 17.70 -48.24 -2.21
C ARG A 57 16.82 -47.70 -1.09
N LEU A 58 17.42 -47.32 0.02
CA LEU A 58 16.75 -46.66 1.14
C LEU A 58 17.03 -45.16 1.08
N GLN A 59 15.97 -44.36 0.99
CA GLN A 59 16.03 -42.91 1.10
C GLN A 59 15.71 -42.51 2.54
N PHE A 60 16.61 -41.75 3.14
CA PHE A 60 16.47 -41.17 4.46
C PHE A 60 16.19 -39.69 4.27
N SER A 61 15.08 -39.21 4.83
CA SER A 61 14.69 -37.81 4.72
C SER A 61 14.13 -37.31 6.04
N PHE A 62 14.58 -36.14 6.44
CA PHE A 62 14.08 -35.44 7.61
C PHE A 62 14.15 -33.95 7.36
N ILE A 63 13.13 -33.22 7.83
CA ILE A 63 13.02 -31.78 7.58
C ILE A 63 14.18 -31.07 8.28
N GLY A 64 14.95 -30.27 7.54
CA GLY A 64 16.14 -29.58 8.04
C GLY A 64 17.46 -30.33 7.84
N PHE A 65 17.45 -31.49 7.16
CA PHE A 65 18.63 -32.31 6.90
C PHE A 65 18.69 -32.75 5.43
N LYS A 66 19.91 -32.95 4.92
CA LYS A 66 20.11 -33.41 3.54
C LYS A 66 19.57 -34.81 3.37
N SER A 67 18.66 -35.01 2.42
CA SER A 67 18.18 -36.36 2.10
C SER A 67 19.32 -37.22 1.56
N GLN A 68 19.57 -38.37 2.18
CA GLN A 68 20.61 -39.31 1.75
C GLN A 68 19.97 -40.60 1.25
N THR A 69 20.53 -41.17 0.18
CA THR A 69 20.07 -42.46 -0.36
C THR A 69 21.20 -43.46 -0.30
N LEU A 70 20.99 -44.56 0.42
CA LEU A 70 21.98 -45.64 0.55
C LEU A 70 21.46 -46.93 -0.07
N ASN A 71 22.37 -47.70 -0.66
CA ASN A 71 22.06 -49.03 -1.18
C ASN A 71 22.10 -50.05 -0.05
N VAL A 72 21.15 -50.97 -0.03
CA VAL A 72 21.14 -52.12 0.88
C VAL A 72 22.13 -53.16 0.37
N GLY A 73 23.25 -53.30 1.06
CA GLY A 73 24.24 -54.36 0.81
C GLY A 73 24.02 -55.58 1.72
N ASN A 74 25.09 -56.37 1.93
CA ASN A 74 25.05 -57.57 2.79
C ASN A 74 24.90 -57.28 4.30
N ASN A 75 25.12 -56.04 4.73
CA ASN A 75 24.98 -55.64 6.13
C ASN A 75 23.51 -55.40 6.50
N ARG A 76 23.05 -56.09 7.55
CA ARG A 76 21.70 -55.91 8.13
C ARG A 76 21.55 -54.66 8.98
N THR A 77 22.66 -53.94 9.22
CA THR A 77 22.68 -52.71 10.00
C THR A 77 23.27 -51.57 9.17
N ILE A 78 22.52 -50.47 9.04
CA ILE A 78 22.94 -49.26 8.33
C ILE A 78 22.77 -48.09 9.30
N ASN A 79 23.88 -47.61 9.87
CA ASN A 79 23.87 -46.38 10.65
C ASN A 79 24.12 -45.19 9.74
N LEU A 80 23.46 -44.06 10.01
CA LEU A 80 23.52 -42.87 9.17
C LEU A 80 23.75 -41.63 10.01
N ILE A 81 24.72 -40.83 9.61
CA ILE A 81 24.82 -39.44 10.06
C ILE A 81 24.10 -38.59 9.02
N LEU A 82 23.03 -37.92 9.42
CA LEU A 82 22.30 -36.99 8.57
C LEU A 82 22.90 -35.60 8.79
N ASP A 83 23.45 -35.03 7.72
CA ASP A 83 23.99 -33.68 7.75
C ASP A 83 22.86 -32.66 7.79
N GLU A 84 22.98 -31.67 8.69
CA GLU A 84 22.06 -30.53 8.71
C GLU A 84 22.12 -29.79 7.36
N GLU A 85 20.95 -29.37 6.90
CA GLU A 85 20.79 -28.54 5.71
C GLU A 85 20.21 -27.19 6.12
N ILE A 86 20.94 -26.11 5.83
CA ILE A 86 20.42 -24.74 5.97
C ILE A 86 19.39 -24.51 4.86
N THR A 87 18.16 -24.97 5.12
CA THR A 87 17.05 -24.93 4.17
C THR A 87 16.68 -23.51 3.73
N SER A 88 17.00 -22.48 4.52
CA SER A 88 16.74 -21.08 4.17
C SER A 88 17.57 -20.56 2.99
N LEU A 89 18.75 -21.14 2.72
CA LEU A 89 19.60 -20.73 1.59
C LEU A 89 19.14 -21.31 0.25
N ASN A 90 18.45 -22.45 0.29
CA ASN A 90 17.91 -23.16 -0.86
C ASN A 90 16.50 -22.70 -1.23
N GLU A 91 15.95 -21.74 -0.49
CA GLU A 91 14.68 -21.11 -0.82
C GLU A 91 14.75 -20.46 -2.21
N VAL A 92 13.81 -20.85 -3.06
CA VAL A 92 13.74 -20.42 -4.46
C VAL A 92 12.94 -19.11 -4.53
N VAL A 93 13.57 -18.09 -5.09
CA VAL A 93 12.98 -16.78 -5.33
C VAL A 93 12.79 -16.62 -6.84
N VAL A 94 11.61 -16.17 -7.24
CA VAL A 94 11.35 -15.77 -8.63
C VAL A 94 11.97 -14.41 -8.89
N ILE A 95 12.77 -14.30 -9.96
CA ILE A 95 13.47 -13.06 -10.33
C ILE A 95 13.39 -12.86 -11.84
N GLY A 96 12.58 -11.91 -12.28
CA GLY A 96 12.40 -11.64 -13.70
C GLY A 96 11.73 -12.83 -14.40
N TYR A 97 12.51 -13.39 -15.31
CA TYR A 97 12.13 -14.47 -16.23
C TYR A 97 12.71 -15.84 -15.83
N GLY A 98 13.17 -15.97 -14.58
CA GLY A 98 13.73 -17.20 -14.04
C GLY A 98 13.62 -17.28 -12.53
N THR A 99 14.28 -18.29 -11.95
CA THR A 99 14.36 -18.50 -10.52
C THR A 99 15.82 -18.55 -10.07
N ALA A 100 16.09 -18.10 -8.86
CA ALA A 100 17.38 -18.28 -8.22
C ALA A 100 17.18 -18.59 -6.73
N THR A 101 18.15 -19.27 -6.13
CA THR A 101 18.14 -19.49 -4.68
C THR A 101 18.61 -18.25 -3.94
N LYS A 102 18.32 -18.14 -2.64
CA LYS A 102 18.86 -17.07 -1.79
C LYS A 102 20.39 -16.98 -1.83
N LYS A 103 21.06 -18.13 -2.02
CA LYS A 103 22.51 -18.21 -2.22
C LYS A 103 22.98 -17.50 -3.51
N GLU A 104 22.25 -17.69 -4.61
CA GLU A 104 22.59 -17.15 -5.95
C GLU A 104 22.26 -15.65 -6.13
N LEU A 105 21.44 -15.09 -5.24
CA LEU A 105 21.01 -13.69 -5.32
C LEU A 105 22.18 -12.71 -5.17
N THR A 106 22.31 -11.82 -6.15
CA THR A 106 23.27 -10.70 -6.17
C THR A 106 22.65 -9.35 -5.79
N GLY A 107 21.33 -9.19 -5.98
CA GLY A 107 20.59 -7.97 -5.67
C GLY A 107 19.96 -7.94 -4.27
N ALA A 108 19.44 -6.78 -3.87
CA ALA A 108 18.66 -6.60 -2.65
C ALA A 108 17.22 -7.04 -2.84
N THR A 109 16.92 -8.23 -2.35
CA THR A 109 15.59 -8.85 -2.37
C THR A 109 15.17 -9.24 -0.97
N SER A 110 13.91 -8.97 -0.64
CA SER A 110 13.28 -9.47 0.59
C SER A 110 12.06 -10.31 0.21
N GLN A 111 11.82 -11.40 0.93
CA GLN A 111 10.73 -12.33 0.68
C GLN A 111 9.86 -12.50 1.93
N VAL A 112 8.56 -12.47 1.76
CA VAL A 112 7.56 -12.76 2.79
C VAL A 112 6.74 -13.98 2.34
N LYS A 113 6.66 -14.98 3.19
CA LYS A 113 5.87 -16.20 2.93
C LYS A 113 4.38 -15.95 3.11
N GLY A 114 3.56 -16.64 2.32
CA GLY A 114 2.10 -16.56 2.36
C GLY A 114 1.50 -16.86 3.73
N ASP A 115 2.11 -17.76 4.51
CA ASP A 115 1.65 -18.06 5.87
C ASP A 115 1.76 -16.85 6.83
N ALA A 116 2.79 -16.01 6.67
CA ALA A 116 2.92 -14.79 7.47
C ALA A 116 1.82 -13.77 7.09
N ILE A 117 1.52 -13.64 5.79
CA ILE A 117 0.46 -12.78 5.27
C ILE A 117 -0.92 -13.26 5.76
N LYS A 118 -1.18 -14.56 5.67
CA LYS A 118 -2.44 -15.17 6.10
C LYS A 118 -2.70 -14.95 7.60
N LYS A 119 -1.69 -15.07 8.46
CA LYS A 119 -1.82 -14.87 9.91
C LYS A 119 -2.22 -13.44 10.31
N MET A 120 -2.01 -12.45 9.43
CA MET A 120 -2.36 -11.05 9.71
C MET A 120 -3.88 -10.77 9.63
N ASN A 121 -4.64 -11.60 8.89
CA ASN A 121 -6.07 -11.41 8.61
C ASN A 121 -6.42 -9.97 8.18
N MET A 122 -5.57 -9.35 7.36
CA MET A 122 -5.80 -8.01 6.80
C MET A 122 -6.74 -8.10 5.60
N PRO A 123 -7.62 -7.11 5.36
CA PRO A 123 -8.47 -7.06 4.16
C PRO A 123 -7.67 -7.09 2.84
N ARG A 124 -6.48 -6.49 2.85
CA ARG A 124 -5.64 -6.26 1.67
C ARG A 124 -4.22 -6.82 1.84
N VAL A 125 -3.64 -7.30 0.74
CA VAL A 125 -2.28 -7.87 0.72
C VAL A 125 -1.23 -6.83 1.08
N ASP A 126 -1.32 -5.61 0.55
CA ASP A 126 -0.38 -4.53 0.84
C ASP A 126 -0.37 -4.15 2.33
N GLN A 127 -1.53 -4.10 2.97
CA GLN A 127 -1.62 -3.83 4.41
C GLN A 127 -0.99 -4.92 5.28
N ALA A 128 -0.99 -6.18 4.80
CA ALA A 128 -0.34 -7.30 5.48
C ALA A 128 1.20 -7.27 5.38
N LEU A 129 1.75 -6.54 4.41
CA LEU A 129 3.20 -6.38 4.24
C LEU A 129 3.79 -5.26 5.11
N GLN A 130 2.94 -4.40 5.72
CA GLN A 130 3.40 -3.29 6.55
C GLN A 130 4.21 -3.82 7.75
N GLY A 131 5.46 -3.35 7.88
CA GLY A 131 6.38 -3.81 8.92
C GLY A 131 6.95 -5.21 8.72
N GLN A 132 6.68 -5.89 7.60
CA GLN A 132 7.26 -7.21 7.30
C GLN A 132 8.63 -7.11 6.59
N ILE A 133 8.90 -5.99 5.91
CA ILE A 133 10.02 -5.86 4.98
C ILE A 133 10.77 -4.54 5.23
N SER A 134 12.11 -4.61 5.33
CA SER A 134 12.95 -3.41 5.38
C SER A 134 12.97 -2.68 4.04
N GLY A 135 13.06 -1.35 4.07
CA GLY A 135 13.11 -0.51 2.87
C GLY A 135 11.75 -0.31 2.21
N VAL A 136 10.66 -0.83 2.77
CA VAL A 136 9.30 -0.69 2.25
C VAL A 136 8.44 0.05 3.28
N ASN A 137 8.03 1.27 2.94
CA ASN A 137 7.06 2.03 3.72
C ASN A 137 5.68 1.88 3.06
N ILE A 138 4.69 1.48 3.85
CA ILE A 138 3.30 1.39 3.43
C ILE A 138 2.52 2.32 4.33
N SER A 139 1.88 3.33 3.76
CA SER A 139 1.06 4.30 4.49
C SER A 139 -0.38 4.23 3.98
N THR A 140 -1.35 4.29 4.88
CA THR A 140 -2.76 4.21 4.50
C THR A 140 -3.25 5.56 3.96
N ASN A 141 -3.99 5.58 2.84
CA ASN A 141 -4.67 6.80 2.37
C ASN A 141 -6.00 7.04 3.11
N SER A 142 -6.68 5.96 3.49
CA SER A 142 -7.94 5.99 4.24
C SER A 142 -8.19 4.61 4.89
N GLY A 143 -8.73 4.61 6.12
CA GLY A 143 -9.22 3.41 6.80
C GLY A 143 -10.65 2.98 6.42
N ALA A 144 -11.29 3.65 5.46
CA ALA A 144 -12.61 3.24 4.98
C ALA A 144 -12.56 1.87 4.27
N PRO A 145 -13.67 1.11 4.24
CA PRO A 145 -13.72 -0.17 3.53
C PRO A 145 -13.26 -0.05 2.07
N GLY A 146 -12.41 -0.98 1.64
CA GLY A 146 -11.79 -0.95 0.31
C GLY A 146 -10.74 0.16 0.10
N GLY A 147 -10.40 0.95 1.13
CA GLY A 147 -9.41 2.02 1.07
C GLY A 147 -8.03 1.54 0.56
N THR A 148 -7.34 2.40 -0.18
CA THR A 148 -6.02 2.09 -0.77
C THR A 148 -4.88 2.48 0.17
N SER A 149 -3.70 1.90 -0.07
CA SER A 149 -2.45 2.28 0.59
C SER A 149 -1.43 2.73 -0.44
N ASN A 150 -0.51 3.61 -0.04
CA ASN A 150 0.67 3.93 -0.83
C ASN A 150 1.80 2.98 -0.46
N ILE A 151 2.52 2.49 -1.46
CA ILE A 151 3.70 1.65 -1.23
C ILE A 151 4.92 2.39 -1.74
N ARG A 152 5.93 2.56 -0.90
CA ARG A 152 7.17 3.28 -1.23
C ARG A 152 8.38 2.40 -0.92
N ILE A 153 9.14 2.05 -1.95
CA ILE A 153 10.39 1.30 -1.80
C ILE A 153 11.56 2.29 -1.81
N ARG A 154 12.31 2.32 -0.70
CA ARG A 154 13.49 3.17 -0.47
C ARG A 154 13.20 4.67 -0.57
N GLY A 155 12.07 5.08 -0.01
CA GLY A 155 11.64 6.48 0.06
C GLY A 155 10.99 6.99 -1.22
N ILE A 156 10.69 8.29 -1.22
CA ILE A 156 9.97 8.99 -2.28
C ILE A 156 10.98 9.53 -3.30
N GLY A 157 10.82 9.17 -4.58
CA GLY A 157 11.78 9.54 -5.64
C GLY A 157 11.32 10.67 -6.55
N THR A 158 10.02 10.83 -6.75
CA THR A 158 9.37 11.86 -7.59
C THR A 158 8.19 12.47 -6.82
N PHE A 159 7.56 13.53 -7.33
CA PHE A 159 6.23 13.97 -6.87
C PHE A 159 5.11 13.50 -7.84
N GLY A 160 5.47 12.84 -8.95
CA GLY A 160 4.54 12.10 -9.82
C GLY A 160 4.19 10.72 -9.26
N ASP A 161 3.96 9.75 -10.15
CA ASP A 161 3.69 8.37 -9.76
C ASP A 161 4.95 7.70 -9.17
N ASN A 162 4.86 7.30 -7.90
CA ASN A 162 5.91 6.65 -7.12
C ASN A 162 5.56 5.20 -6.75
N ASP A 163 4.47 4.64 -7.27
CA ASP A 163 4.10 3.27 -6.96
C ASP A 163 5.11 2.29 -7.59
N PRO A 164 5.43 1.17 -6.90
CA PRO A 164 6.27 0.12 -7.47
C PRO A 164 5.51 -0.62 -8.57
N LEU A 165 6.25 -1.27 -9.47
CA LEU A 165 5.65 -2.22 -10.39
C LEU A 165 5.22 -3.47 -9.61
N ILE A 166 3.91 -3.74 -9.59
CA ILE A 166 3.36 -4.93 -8.94
C ILE A 166 3.03 -5.97 -10.01
N LEU A 167 3.53 -7.18 -9.83
CA LEU A 167 3.27 -8.32 -10.70
C LEU A 167 2.66 -9.47 -9.90
N VAL A 168 1.46 -9.89 -10.27
CA VAL A 168 0.79 -11.05 -9.67
C VAL A 168 0.85 -12.20 -10.67
N ASP A 169 1.59 -13.24 -10.32
CA ASP A 169 1.94 -14.35 -11.21
C ASP A 169 2.54 -13.89 -12.56
N GLY A 170 3.07 -12.66 -12.66
CA GLY A 170 3.61 -12.07 -13.88
C GLY A 170 2.66 -11.14 -14.65
N VAL A 171 1.43 -10.92 -14.16
CA VAL A 171 0.50 -9.92 -14.71
C VAL A 171 0.61 -8.61 -13.93
N ILE A 172 0.57 -7.48 -14.64
CA ILE A 172 0.72 -6.14 -14.06
C ILE A 172 -0.54 -5.73 -13.29
N TYR A 173 -0.33 -5.26 -12.07
CA TYR A 173 -1.34 -4.63 -11.21
C TYR A 173 -0.89 -3.24 -10.80
N ASP A 174 -1.86 -2.36 -10.57
CA ASP A 174 -1.69 -1.12 -9.83
C ASP A 174 -1.92 -1.37 -8.32
N ALA A 175 -1.51 -0.41 -7.48
CA ALA A 175 -1.69 -0.52 -6.03
C ALA A 175 -3.18 -0.60 -5.65
N ALA A 176 -4.06 0.12 -6.34
CA ALA A 176 -5.50 0.04 -6.13
C ALA A 176 -6.04 -1.36 -6.42
N GLY A 177 -5.63 -1.98 -7.53
CA GLY A 177 -6.07 -3.29 -7.98
C GLY A 177 -5.63 -4.47 -7.12
N LEU A 178 -4.77 -4.26 -6.11
CA LEU A 178 -4.50 -5.25 -5.07
C LEU A 178 -5.73 -5.57 -4.20
N ASN A 179 -6.75 -4.69 -4.19
CA ASN A 179 -8.08 -5.00 -3.65
C ASN A 179 -8.69 -6.26 -4.26
N ALA A 180 -8.31 -6.64 -5.48
CA ALA A 180 -8.88 -7.81 -6.13
C ALA A 180 -8.28 -9.14 -5.64
N LEU A 181 -7.19 -9.10 -4.86
CA LEU A 181 -6.45 -10.29 -4.43
C LEU A 181 -6.82 -10.72 -3.01
N ASN A 182 -7.12 -12.00 -2.83
CA ASN A 182 -7.29 -12.58 -1.52
C ASN A 182 -5.92 -12.88 -0.85
N PRO A 183 -5.61 -12.33 0.34
CA PRO A 183 -4.38 -12.62 1.06
C PRO A 183 -4.15 -14.11 1.38
N SER A 184 -5.21 -14.88 1.59
CA SER A 184 -5.14 -16.33 1.85
C SER A 184 -4.66 -17.15 0.63
N ASP A 185 -4.70 -16.57 -0.56
CA ASP A 185 -4.31 -17.21 -1.82
C ASP A 185 -2.84 -17.01 -2.17
N ILE A 186 -2.13 -16.18 -1.40
CA ILE A 186 -0.73 -15.83 -1.63
C ILE A 186 0.18 -16.96 -1.14
N GLU A 187 1.14 -17.34 -1.99
CA GLU A 187 2.22 -18.27 -1.67
C GLU A 187 3.45 -17.52 -1.17
N SER A 188 3.84 -16.46 -1.88
CA SER A 188 4.95 -15.60 -1.48
C SER A 188 4.83 -14.20 -2.08
N VAL A 189 5.45 -13.24 -1.41
CA VAL A 189 5.68 -11.88 -1.92
C VAL A 189 7.17 -11.61 -1.90
N ASN A 190 7.74 -11.29 -3.06
CA ASN A 190 9.15 -10.93 -3.22
C ASN A 190 9.25 -9.46 -3.61
N VAL A 191 10.10 -8.70 -2.92
CA VAL A 191 10.32 -7.29 -3.20
C VAL A 191 11.75 -7.09 -3.70
N LEU A 192 11.88 -6.63 -4.94
CA LEU A 192 13.16 -6.26 -5.55
C LEU A 192 13.38 -4.76 -5.35
N LYS A 193 14.43 -4.42 -4.57
CA LYS A 193 14.66 -3.07 -4.05
C LYS A 193 15.78 -2.29 -4.76
N ASP A 194 16.57 -2.94 -5.61
CA ASP A 194 17.74 -2.33 -6.24
C ASP A 194 17.72 -2.38 -7.77
N GLY A 195 18.83 -1.97 -8.40
CA GLY A 195 18.97 -1.92 -9.85
C GLY A 195 18.79 -3.27 -10.56
N THR A 196 18.83 -4.42 -9.86
CA THR A 196 18.57 -5.72 -10.49
C THR A 196 17.10 -5.89 -10.91
N ALA A 197 16.19 -5.09 -10.34
CA ALA A 197 14.80 -5.01 -10.77
C ALA A 197 14.64 -4.52 -12.22
N GLY A 198 15.66 -3.89 -12.81
CA GLY A 198 15.66 -3.36 -14.16
C GLY A 198 15.34 -4.38 -15.27
N ILE A 199 15.39 -5.69 -14.98
CA ILE A 199 14.92 -6.73 -15.91
C ILE A 199 13.44 -6.56 -16.30
N TYR A 200 12.62 -6.01 -15.41
CA TYR A 200 11.20 -5.73 -15.65
C TYR A 200 10.94 -4.41 -16.40
N GLY A 201 12.01 -3.71 -16.80
CA GLY A 201 11.94 -2.48 -17.57
C GLY A 201 11.82 -1.22 -16.73
N VAL A 202 11.63 -0.11 -17.44
CA VAL A 202 11.47 1.24 -16.90
C VAL A 202 10.56 1.31 -15.67
N ARG A 203 9.39 0.67 -15.69
CA ARG A 203 8.45 0.70 -14.56
C ARG A 203 8.99 0.13 -13.24
N ALA A 204 10.15 -0.54 -13.24
CA ALA A 204 10.88 -0.98 -12.06
C ALA A 204 11.67 0.13 -11.34
N ALA A 205 11.65 1.40 -11.80
CA ALA A 205 12.40 2.50 -11.18
C ALA A 205 12.05 2.73 -9.70
N ASN A 206 10.81 2.43 -9.33
CA ASN A 206 10.29 2.50 -7.96
C ASN A 206 10.38 1.16 -7.22
N GLY A 207 11.12 0.18 -7.75
CA GLY A 207 11.18 -1.19 -7.27
C GLY A 207 10.05 -2.06 -7.83
N VAL A 208 10.12 -3.36 -7.54
CA VAL A 208 9.16 -4.37 -8.06
C VAL A 208 8.67 -5.25 -6.92
N ILE A 209 7.36 -5.49 -6.88
CA ILE A 209 6.70 -6.43 -5.97
C ILE A 209 6.17 -7.59 -6.79
N LEU A 210 6.69 -8.79 -6.54
CA LEU A 210 6.29 -10.04 -7.19
C LEU A 210 5.44 -10.84 -6.22
N ILE A 211 4.18 -11.06 -6.57
CA ILE A 211 3.23 -11.84 -5.80
C ILE A 211 3.00 -13.16 -6.54
N GLU A 212 3.27 -14.28 -5.88
CA GLU A 212 2.94 -15.61 -6.40
C GLU A 212 1.72 -16.17 -5.69
N THR A 213 0.80 -16.76 -6.45
CA THR A 213 -0.34 -17.47 -5.88
C THR A 213 -0.03 -18.93 -5.62
N ARG A 214 -0.80 -19.54 -4.71
CA ARG A 214 -0.69 -20.97 -4.36
C ARG A 214 -0.81 -21.86 -5.60
N LYS A 215 0.07 -22.85 -5.68
CA LYS A 215 0.15 -23.85 -6.77
C LYS A 215 -0.01 -25.26 -6.19
N GLY A 216 -0.57 -26.18 -6.98
CA GLY A 216 -0.58 -27.60 -6.63
C GLY A 216 0.80 -28.24 -6.82
N ALA A 217 1.01 -29.41 -6.21
CA ALA A 217 2.21 -30.22 -6.42
C ALA A 217 1.93 -31.40 -7.36
N LEU A 218 2.91 -31.78 -8.18
CA LEU A 218 2.81 -33.00 -8.98
C LEU A 218 2.76 -34.23 -8.06
N ASN A 219 2.02 -35.27 -8.50
CA ASN A 219 1.81 -36.50 -7.74
C ASN A 219 1.25 -36.28 -6.32
N SER A 220 0.44 -35.25 -6.12
CA SER A 220 -0.20 -34.96 -4.84
C SER A 220 -1.69 -35.29 -4.86
N LYS A 221 -2.18 -35.89 -3.77
CA LYS A 221 -3.61 -36.14 -3.60
C LYS A 221 -4.37 -34.81 -3.52
N PRO A 222 -5.63 -34.76 -4.00
CA PRO A 222 -6.47 -33.60 -3.79
C PRO A 222 -6.59 -33.28 -2.30
N THR A 223 -6.37 -32.01 -1.94
CA THR A 223 -6.59 -31.47 -0.59
C THR A 223 -7.57 -30.30 -0.68
N LEU A 224 -8.47 -30.19 0.30
CA LEU A 224 -9.43 -29.10 0.40
C LEU A 224 -9.13 -28.29 1.66
N ASP A 225 -8.73 -27.04 1.49
CA ASP A 225 -8.56 -26.06 2.55
C ASP A 225 -9.78 -25.13 2.61
N PHE A 226 -10.42 -25.04 3.77
CA PHE A 226 -11.48 -24.08 4.06
C PHE A 226 -11.03 -23.15 5.21
N SER A 227 -11.21 -21.85 5.06
CA SER A 227 -11.03 -20.88 6.15
C SER A 227 -12.19 -19.91 6.22
N ALA A 228 -12.54 -19.53 7.44
CA ALA A 228 -13.53 -18.49 7.67
C ALA A 228 -13.17 -17.66 8.91
N TYR A 229 -13.56 -16.40 8.91
CA TYR A 229 -13.59 -15.58 10.12
C TYR A 229 -14.77 -14.60 10.11
N TYR A 230 -15.16 -14.19 11.32
CA TYR A 230 -16.09 -13.10 11.55
C TYR A 230 -15.51 -12.19 12.63
N GLY A 231 -15.64 -10.89 12.44
CA GLY A 231 -15.16 -9.88 13.38
C GLY A 231 -16.05 -8.66 13.47
N VAL A 232 -15.77 -7.86 14.50
CA VAL A 232 -16.39 -6.57 14.75
C VAL A 232 -15.30 -5.51 14.75
N GLN A 233 -15.55 -4.43 14.00
CA GLN A 233 -14.68 -3.28 13.83
C GLN A 233 -15.25 -2.10 14.61
N GLN A 234 -14.37 -1.28 15.19
CA GLN A 234 -14.73 -0.01 15.83
C GLN A 234 -13.60 1.00 15.70
N THR A 235 -13.88 2.27 15.97
CA THR A 235 -12.82 3.27 16.07
C THR A 235 -11.87 2.95 17.23
N ALA A 236 -10.57 3.11 17.02
CA ALA A 236 -9.57 2.96 18.09
C ALA A 236 -9.52 4.19 19.01
N ARG A 237 -9.91 5.36 18.50
CA ARG A 237 -9.81 6.66 19.17
C ARG A 237 -10.85 7.65 18.64
N GLN A 238 -11.32 8.52 19.52
CA GLN A 238 -12.08 9.73 19.18
C GLN A 238 -11.28 10.96 19.63
N LEU A 239 -11.54 12.12 19.01
CA LEU A 239 -10.91 13.37 19.45
C LEU A 239 -11.61 13.90 20.68
N ASP A 240 -10.87 14.51 21.59
CA ASP A 240 -11.47 15.23 22.71
C ASP A 240 -11.97 16.60 22.22
N LEU A 241 -13.29 16.73 22.06
CA LEU A 241 -13.97 17.95 21.62
C LEU A 241 -14.66 18.64 22.80
N LEU A 242 -14.84 19.95 22.70
CA LEU A 242 -15.59 20.70 23.70
C LEU A 242 -17.04 20.20 23.77
N ASN A 243 -17.55 20.00 24.99
CA ASN A 243 -18.97 19.82 25.24
C ASN A 243 -19.73 21.15 25.17
N ALA A 244 -21.07 21.13 25.20
CA ALA A 244 -21.88 22.33 25.05
C ALA A 244 -21.62 23.42 26.10
N ARG A 245 -21.42 23.05 27.36
CA ARG A 245 -21.08 24.01 28.42
C ARG A 245 -19.73 24.67 28.18
N GLU A 246 -18.69 23.88 27.93
CA GLU A 246 -17.34 24.36 27.64
C GLU A 246 -17.33 25.25 26.41
N TYR A 247 -17.96 24.79 25.33
CA TYR A 247 -18.14 25.53 24.09
C TYR A 247 -18.80 26.90 24.35
N ALA A 248 -19.91 26.95 25.10
CA ALA A 248 -20.60 28.21 25.40
C ALA A 248 -19.72 29.20 26.20
N ILE A 249 -18.95 28.70 27.17
CA ILE A 249 -18.00 29.52 27.94
C ILE A 249 -16.92 30.08 27.02
N LEU A 250 -16.25 29.23 26.24
CA LEU A 250 -15.15 29.62 25.38
C LEU A 250 -15.60 30.58 24.27
N LYS A 251 -16.78 30.38 23.68
CA LYS A 251 -17.32 31.31 22.68
C LYS A 251 -17.69 32.65 23.30
N ASN A 252 -18.28 32.68 24.50
CA ASN A 252 -18.53 33.95 25.19
C ASN A 252 -17.23 34.73 25.44
N GLU A 253 -16.18 34.06 25.89
CA GLU A 253 -14.86 34.69 26.07
C GLU A 253 -14.25 35.18 24.76
N ALA A 254 -14.26 34.35 23.71
CA ALA A 254 -13.68 34.72 22.41
C ALA A 254 -14.40 35.91 21.77
N PHE A 255 -15.73 35.96 21.86
CA PHE A 255 -16.53 37.10 21.38
C PHE A 255 -16.27 38.35 22.21
N ALA A 256 -16.19 38.23 23.55
CA ALA A 256 -15.86 39.34 24.43
C ALA A 256 -14.45 39.90 24.14
N ALA A 257 -13.45 39.03 23.93
CA ALA A 257 -12.11 39.40 23.53
C ALA A 257 -12.04 40.06 22.14
N GLY A 258 -12.98 39.73 21.26
CA GLY A 258 -13.18 40.39 19.96
C GLY A 258 -13.98 41.70 20.02
N GLY A 259 -14.44 42.14 21.20
CA GLY A 259 -15.28 43.32 21.37
C GLY A 259 -16.73 43.13 20.91
N GLN A 260 -17.19 41.88 20.80
CA GLN A 260 -18.53 41.50 20.37
C GLN A 260 -19.40 41.07 21.55
N GLN A 261 -20.73 41.10 21.37
CA GLN A 261 -21.66 40.59 22.38
C GLN A 261 -21.49 39.06 22.53
N ALA A 262 -21.46 38.60 23.78
CA ALA A 262 -21.42 37.17 24.11
C ALA A 262 -22.65 36.44 23.51
N PRO A 263 -22.47 35.37 22.71
CA PRO A 263 -23.57 34.69 22.04
C PRO A 263 -24.46 33.85 22.96
N PHE A 264 -23.99 33.46 24.15
CA PHE A 264 -24.73 32.62 25.09
C PHE A 264 -25.07 33.37 26.38
N ASN A 265 -26.37 33.60 26.63
CA ASN A 265 -26.85 34.20 27.88
C ASN A 265 -26.77 33.22 29.08
N ASN A 266 -26.82 31.91 28.82
CA ASN A 266 -26.63 30.86 29.81
C ASN A 266 -25.60 29.86 29.29
N THR A 267 -24.55 29.62 30.07
CA THR A 267 -23.50 28.63 29.74
C THR A 267 -23.75 27.27 30.39
N ASN A 268 -24.67 27.16 31.35
CA ASN A 268 -25.04 25.88 31.96
C ASN A 268 -26.07 25.14 31.10
N ILE A 269 -25.62 24.67 29.93
CA ILE A 269 -26.45 24.01 28.90
C ILE A 269 -26.17 22.50 28.76
N GLY A 270 -25.46 21.91 29.73
CA GLY A 270 -25.13 20.48 29.77
C GLY A 270 -24.03 20.09 28.80
N GLU A 271 -23.95 18.79 28.48
CA GLU A 271 -22.91 18.24 27.59
C GLU A 271 -23.24 18.41 26.10
N GLY A 272 -24.52 18.48 25.74
CA GLY A 272 -24.96 18.62 24.35
C GLY A 272 -24.75 17.36 23.52
N THR A 273 -24.61 17.53 22.21
CA THR A 273 -24.44 16.43 21.24
C THR A 273 -22.98 16.10 20.99
N ASP A 274 -22.62 14.85 21.24
CA ASP A 274 -21.39 14.27 20.73
C ASP A 274 -21.59 13.81 19.27
N TRP A 275 -21.18 14.67 18.34
CA TRP A 275 -21.30 14.42 16.91
C TRP A 275 -20.39 13.29 16.42
N GLN A 276 -19.26 13.02 17.08
CA GLN A 276 -18.39 11.90 16.71
C GLN A 276 -19.07 10.58 17.07
N ARG A 277 -19.64 10.48 18.27
CA ARG A 277 -20.40 9.30 18.70
C ARG A 277 -21.66 9.07 17.85
N ALA A 278 -22.24 10.13 17.29
CA ALA A 278 -23.40 10.02 16.39
C ALA A 278 -23.06 9.42 15.01
N VAL A 279 -21.79 9.45 14.59
CA VAL A 279 -21.36 8.94 13.27
C VAL A 279 -20.51 7.67 13.34
N PHE A 280 -19.80 7.44 14.46
CA PHE A 280 -19.06 6.20 14.68
C PHE A 280 -19.99 5.07 15.11
N GLN A 281 -19.79 3.89 14.54
CA GLN A 281 -20.54 2.67 14.87
C GLN A 281 -19.64 1.44 14.90
N GLU A 282 -20.11 0.39 15.55
CA GLU A 282 -19.55 -0.95 15.39
C GLU A 282 -19.95 -1.51 14.01
N ALA A 283 -19.01 -2.12 13.29
CA ALA A 283 -19.24 -2.58 11.92
C ALA A 283 -18.74 -4.03 11.71
N PRO A 284 -19.52 -4.92 11.07
CA PRO A 284 -19.09 -6.29 10.82
C PRO A 284 -17.99 -6.38 9.75
N ILE A 285 -17.17 -7.44 9.86
CA ILE A 285 -16.23 -7.88 8.83
C ILE A 285 -16.19 -9.41 8.77
N GLN A 286 -16.16 -9.98 7.57
CA GLN A 286 -16.17 -11.43 7.39
C GLN A 286 -15.44 -11.88 6.12
N GLU A 287 -14.88 -13.08 6.17
CA GLU A 287 -14.29 -13.76 5.03
C GLU A 287 -14.59 -15.25 5.06
N TYR A 288 -14.80 -15.83 3.87
CA TYR A 288 -14.86 -17.26 3.63
C TYR A 288 -13.99 -17.58 2.43
N ASN A 289 -13.07 -18.54 2.57
CA ASN A 289 -12.21 -19.00 1.48
C ASN A 289 -12.23 -20.53 1.41
N MET A 290 -12.28 -21.05 0.19
CA MET A 290 -12.16 -22.45 -0.14
C MET A 290 -11.11 -22.61 -1.24
N THR A 291 -10.11 -23.46 -1.02
CA THR A 291 -9.09 -23.80 -2.01
C THR A 291 -8.92 -25.30 -2.12
N VAL A 292 -8.91 -25.82 -3.34
CA VAL A 292 -8.57 -27.20 -3.67
C VAL A 292 -7.23 -27.23 -4.39
N THR A 293 -6.29 -28.05 -3.93
CA THR A 293 -5.01 -28.27 -4.61
C THR A 293 -4.75 -29.75 -4.87
N GLY A 294 -4.01 -30.08 -5.92
CA GLY A 294 -3.62 -31.46 -6.22
C GLY A 294 -2.79 -31.56 -7.49
N GLY A 295 -2.41 -32.79 -7.86
CA GLY A 295 -1.74 -33.02 -9.13
C GLY A 295 -1.47 -34.48 -9.48
N SER A 296 -1.43 -34.77 -10.77
CA SER A 296 -0.96 -36.03 -11.35
C SER A 296 0.53 -35.95 -11.68
N ALA A 297 1.08 -36.94 -12.39
CA ALA A 297 2.47 -36.94 -12.82
C ALA A 297 2.81 -35.84 -13.84
N LYS A 298 1.80 -35.33 -14.57
CA LYS A 298 1.98 -34.35 -15.65
C LYS A 298 1.23 -33.04 -15.44
N THR A 299 0.33 -32.98 -14.48
CA THR A 299 -0.54 -31.81 -14.26
C THR A 299 -0.60 -31.48 -12.78
N SER A 300 -0.39 -30.23 -12.42
CA SER A 300 -0.65 -29.69 -11.09
C SER A 300 -1.73 -28.61 -11.18
N TYR A 301 -2.60 -28.51 -10.19
CA TYR A 301 -3.68 -27.54 -10.16
C TYR A 301 -3.96 -26.96 -8.78
N SER A 302 -4.49 -25.75 -8.75
CA SER A 302 -5.07 -25.06 -7.59
C SER A 302 -6.32 -24.32 -8.04
N ILE A 303 -7.46 -24.56 -7.38
CA ILE A 303 -8.74 -23.91 -7.66
C ILE A 303 -9.21 -23.27 -6.37
N GLY A 304 -9.50 -21.97 -6.38
CA GLY A 304 -9.90 -21.21 -5.20
C GLY A 304 -11.19 -20.43 -5.43
N ALA A 305 -11.97 -20.24 -4.38
CA ALA A 305 -13.12 -19.35 -4.35
C ALA A 305 -13.20 -18.65 -2.99
N SER A 306 -13.53 -17.35 -2.98
CA SER A 306 -13.69 -16.60 -1.73
C SER A 306 -14.73 -15.50 -1.79
N TYR A 307 -15.27 -15.18 -0.61
CA TYR A 307 -16.15 -14.05 -0.34
C TYR A 307 -15.58 -13.25 0.83
N PHE A 308 -15.50 -11.93 0.67
CA PHE A 308 -15.11 -10.98 1.69
C PHE A 308 -16.13 -9.84 1.75
N ALA A 309 -16.50 -9.41 2.95
CA ALA A 309 -17.39 -8.27 3.16
C ALA A 309 -16.98 -7.46 4.37
N GLN A 310 -17.02 -6.13 4.23
CA GLN A 310 -16.63 -5.16 5.25
C GLN A 310 -17.55 -3.94 5.21
N GLU A 311 -18.19 -3.64 6.34
CA GLU A 311 -18.89 -2.37 6.54
C GLU A 311 -17.99 -1.33 7.21
N GLY A 312 -18.34 -0.05 7.06
CA GLY A 312 -17.58 1.07 7.61
C GLY A 312 -17.94 1.39 9.05
N ILE A 313 -16.93 1.57 9.91
CA ILE A 313 -17.08 2.18 11.23
C ILE A 313 -17.67 3.61 11.21
N VAL A 314 -17.71 4.27 10.05
CA VAL A 314 -18.49 5.47 9.77
C VAL A 314 -19.28 5.22 8.49
N GLY A 315 -20.59 5.45 8.54
CA GLY A 315 -21.50 5.24 7.42
C GLY A 315 -22.05 3.82 7.28
N GLY A 316 -21.47 2.82 7.94
CA GLY A 316 -22.01 1.46 7.97
C GLY A 316 -22.23 0.91 6.56
N PRO A 317 -23.44 0.44 6.21
CA PRO A 317 -23.75 -0.02 4.85
C PRO A 317 -23.62 1.05 3.75
N LYS A 318 -23.58 2.34 4.08
CA LYS A 318 -23.35 3.44 3.10
C LYS A 318 -21.88 3.63 2.74
N ALA A 319 -20.98 3.01 3.50
CA ALA A 319 -19.56 2.95 3.23
C ALA A 319 -19.12 1.48 3.38
N ASN A 320 -19.24 0.69 2.31
CA ASN A 320 -18.99 -0.75 2.34
C ASN A 320 -18.06 -1.21 1.22
N PHE A 321 -17.50 -2.40 1.39
CA PHE A 321 -16.75 -3.11 0.37
C PHE A 321 -17.02 -4.61 0.44
N GLU A 322 -17.44 -5.19 -0.67
CA GLU A 322 -17.66 -6.62 -0.87
C GLU A 322 -16.86 -7.14 -2.05
N ARG A 323 -16.34 -8.36 -1.94
CA ARG A 323 -15.50 -9.00 -2.96
C ARG A 323 -15.80 -10.48 -3.08
N TYR A 324 -16.11 -10.91 -4.29
CA TYR A 324 -16.17 -12.31 -4.70
C TYR A 324 -14.98 -12.61 -5.60
N SER A 325 -14.21 -13.66 -5.30
CA SER A 325 -13.06 -14.04 -6.13
C SER A 325 -13.11 -15.53 -6.48
N ALA A 326 -12.69 -15.87 -7.70
CA ALA A 326 -12.50 -17.23 -8.16
C ALA A 326 -11.14 -17.33 -8.89
N ARG A 327 -10.34 -18.32 -8.52
CA ARG A 327 -8.99 -18.55 -9.06
C ARG A 327 -8.90 -19.96 -9.64
N VAL A 328 -8.26 -20.07 -10.80
CA VAL A 328 -7.81 -21.34 -11.36
C VAL A 328 -6.35 -21.18 -11.75
N ASN A 329 -5.49 -22.04 -11.22
CA ASN A 329 -4.10 -22.16 -11.61
C ASN A 329 -3.86 -23.61 -12.00
N PHE A 330 -3.35 -23.85 -13.20
CA PHE A 330 -2.91 -25.19 -13.57
C PHE A 330 -1.66 -25.13 -14.44
N THR A 331 -0.80 -26.14 -14.27
CA THR A 331 0.38 -26.34 -15.11
C THR A 331 0.37 -27.77 -15.59
N THR A 332 0.57 -27.98 -16.90
CA THR A 332 0.49 -29.30 -17.50
C THR A 332 1.52 -29.52 -18.61
N GLU A 333 2.17 -30.68 -18.61
CA GLU A 333 2.96 -31.17 -19.74
C GLU A 333 2.03 -31.72 -20.82
N ILE A 334 1.66 -30.87 -21.78
CA ILE A 334 0.73 -31.23 -22.87
C ILE A 334 1.36 -32.12 -23.94
N ALA A 335 2.68 -32.06 -24.09
CA ALA A 335 3.47 -32.94 -24.96
C ALA A 335 4.90 -33.03 -24.42
N PRO A 336 5.71 -34.03 -24.82
CA PRO A 336 7.12 -34.09 -24.42
C PRO A 336 7.82 -32.76 -24.73
N LYS A 337 8.51 -32.20 -23.73
CA LYS A 337 9.21 -30.90 -23.80
C LYS A 337 8.32 -29.65 -23.88
N LEU A 338 6.99 -29.78 -23.94
CA LEU A 338 6.04 -28.67 -24.05
C LEU A 338 5.15 -28.58 -22.81
N THR A 339 5.28 -27.48 -22.07
CA THR A 339 4.50 -27.20 -20.86
C THR A 339 3.60 -26.00 -21.09
N LEU A 340 2.34 -26.12 -20.70
CA LEU A 340 1.38 -25.02 -20.59
C LEU A 340 1.21 -24.67 -19.12
N SER A 341 1.36 -23.40 -18.79
CA SER A 341 1.07 -22.83 -17.47
C SER A 341 0.01 -21.75 -17.61
N ASN A 342 -1.08 -21.91 -16.87
CA ASN A 342 -2.23 -21.02 -16.88
C ASN A 342 -2.51 -20.48 -15.47
N VAL A 343 -2.83 -19.20 -15.38
CA VAL A 343 -3.43 -18.58 -14.20
C VAL A 343 -4.63 -17.77 -14.67
N LEU A 344 -5.79 -17.97 -14.07
CA LEU A 344 -7.01 -17.22 -14.28
C LEU A 344 -7.56 -16.78 -12.94
N LEU A 345 -7.87 -15.49 -12.81
CA LEU A 345 -8.52 -14.90 -11.65
C LEU A 345 -9.70 -14.08 -12.13
N PHE A 346 -10.88 -14.36 -11.59
CA PHE A 346 -12.06 -13.53 -11.74
C PHE A 346 -12.40 -12.90 -10.39
N THR A 347 -12.66 -11.60 -10.38
CA THR A 347 -13.08 -10.86 -9.19
C THR A 347 -14.29 -9.99 -9.51
N ARG A 348 -15.30 -10.01 -8.64
CA ARG A 348 -16.40 -9.04 -8.61
C ARG A 348 -16.33 -8.25 -7.31
N GLU A 349 -16.20 -6.94 -7.42
CA GLU A 349 -16.18 -6.01 -6.29
C GLU A 349 -17.45 -5.16 -6.30
N GLU A 350 -18.02 -4.94 -5.13
CA GLU A 350 -19.12 -3.99 -4.92
C GLU A 350 -18.71 -3.03 -3.81
N SER A 351 -18.90 -1.73 -4.02
CA SER A 351 -18.50 -0.73 -3.03
C SER A 351 -19.40 0.48 -3.01
N SER A 352 -19.46 1.11 -1.85
CA SER A 352 -20.05 2.41 -1.61
C SER A 352 -19.16 3.21 -0.67
N GLY A 353 -19.22 4.53 -0.72
CA GLY A 353 -18.38 5.38 0.10
C GLY A 353 -19.06 6.66 0.56
N ILE A 354 -18.44 7.29 1.55
CA ILE A 354 -18.79 8.62 2.05
C ILE A 354 -17.66 9.60 1.75
N ALA A 355 -17.97 10.90 1.74
CA ALA A 355 -16.97 11.96 1.62
C ALA A 355 -16.00 11.93 2.81
N GLN A 356 -14.69 12.02 2.52
CA GLN A 356 -13.59 11.80 3.47
C GLN A 356 -12.42 12.77 3.22
N GLY A 357 -11.56 12.95 4.23
CA GLY A 357 -10.21 13.49 4.04
C GLY A 357 -10.15 14.98 3.69
N GLY A 358 -11.07 15.79 4.21
CA GLY A 358 -11.05 17.23 4.00
C GLY A 358 -12.37 17.93 4.29
N ILE A 359 -12.43 19.20 3.89
CA ILE A 359 -13.59 20.07 4.11
C ILE A 359 -14.85 19.47 3.48
N GLY A 360 -15.94 19.46 4.24
CA GLY A 360 -17.21 18.89 3.82
C GLY A 360 -17.26 17.35 3.92
N SER A 361 -16.22 16.68 4.41
CA SER A 361 -16.30 15.26 4.77
C SER A 361 -17.11 15.04 6.06
N VAL A 362 -17.59 13.81 6.27
CA VAL A 362 -18.42 13.46 7.43
C VAL A 362 -17.68 13.69 8.74
N LEU A 363 -16.43 13.23 8.85
CA LEU A 363 -15.64 13.41 10.07
C LEU A 363 -15.20 14.86 10.27
N TYR A 364 -14.89 15.59 9.19
CA TYR A 364 -14.64 17.03 9.29
C TYR A 364 -15.87 17.79 9.83
N ASN A 365 -17.07 17.44 9.34
CA ASN A 365 -18.31 17.99 9.85
C ASN A 365 -18.55 17.60 11.32
N ALA A 366 -18.29 16.35 11.70
CA ALA A 366 -18.44 15.89 13.08
C ALA A 366 -17.49 16.58 14.07
N ILE A 367 -16.23 16.85 13.67
CA ILE A 367 -15.25 17.58 14.48
C ILE A 367 -15.72 19.02 14.72
N ASN A 368 -16.22 19.68 13.68
CA ASN A 368 -16.46 21.12 13.70
C ASN A 368 -17.93 21.49 14.01
N ALA A 369 -18.83 20.52 14.06
CA ALA A 369 -20.23 20.74 14.44
C ALA A 369 -20.34 21.13 15.90
N TYR A 370 -21.02 22.26 16.15
CA TYR A 370 -21.18 22.78 17.51
C TYR A 370 -22.12 21.88 18.33
N PRO A 371 -21.79 21.60 19.60
CA PRO A 371 -22.47 20.59 20.42
C PRO A 371 -23.83 21.06 20.94
N THR A 372 -24.20 22.33 20.75
CA THR A 372 -25.45 22.90 21.30
C THR A 372 -26.70 22.52 20.52
N GLU A 373 -26.57 21.84 19.38
CA GLU A 373 -27.69 21.34 18.57
C GLU A 373 -27.82 19.83 18.74
N SER A 374 -29.06 19.34 18.83
CA SER A 374 -29.37 17.91 18.78
C SER A 374 -29.17 17.35 17.37
N VAL A 375 -28.99 16.03 17.22
CA VAL A 375 -28.97 15.38 15.89
C VAL A 375 -30.30 15.59 15.15
N PHE A 376 -31.41 15.52 15.90
CA PHE A 376 -32.76 15.71 15.41
C PHE A 376 -33.46 16.85 16.14
N THR A 377 -34.22 17.66 15.41
CA THR A 377 -35.09 18.71 15.94
C THR A 377 -36.44 18.57 15.23
N ASP A 378 -37.54 18.47 15.98
CA ASP A 378 -38.90 18.34 15.43
C ASP A 378 -39.08 17.21 14.39
N GLY A 379 -38.45 16.05 14.63
CA GLY A 379 -38.57 14.87 13.77
C GLY A 379 -37.77 14.93 12.47
N ARG A 380 -36.92 15.95 12.27
CA ARG A 380 -36.00 16.08 11.13
C ARG A 380 -34.56 16.28 11.59
N TYR A 381 -33.59 16.10 10.70
CA TYR A 381 -32.21 16.48 10.97
C TYR A 381 -32.10 17.97 11.28
N SER A 382 -31.30 18.31 12.30
CA SER A 382 -31.06 19.70 12.70
C SER A 382 -30.25 20.46 11.64
N TYR A 383 -30.41 21.79 11.62
CA TYR A 383 -29.66 22.67 10.74
C TYR A 383 -28.58 23.40 11.52
N LEU A 384 -27.32 23.21 11.14
CA LEU A 384 -26.18 23.83 11.84
C LEU A 384 -25.94 25.29 11.41
N ALA A 385 -26.96 26.16 11.44
CA ALA A 385 -27.00 27.46 10.76
C ALA A 385 -25.83 28.43 11.02
N ASN A 386 -25.10 28.29 12.13
CA ASN A 386 -24.07 29.27 12.53
C ASN A 386 -22.75 29.17 11.75
N VAL A 387 -22.54 28.12 10.95
CA VAL A 387 -21.31 27.91 10.16
C VAL A 387 -21.67 27.44 8.75
N ASN A 388 -21.35 28.20 7.70
CA ASN A 388 -21.92 27.99 6.36
C ASN A 388 -21.52 26.66 5.67
N ASP A 389 -20.34 26.13 5.98
CA ASP A 389 -19.75 24.94 5.37
C ASP A 389 -19.85 23.67 6.23
N ILE A 390 -20.37 23.77 7.46
CA ILE A 390 -20.60 22.62 8.35
C ILE A 390 -22.07 22.21 8.32
N ILE A 391 -22.35 20.94 8.06
CA ILE A 391 -23.72 20.38 8.01
C ILE A 391 -23.87 19.24 9.00
N ASN A 392 -25.11 18.83 9.29
CA ASN A 392 -25.38 17.68 10.14
C ASN A 392 -24.76 16.42 9.50
N PRO A 393 -23.73 15.81 10.12
CA PRO A 393 -22.97 14.74 9.49
C PRO A 393 -23.78 13.43 9.39
N VAL A 394 -24.76 13.21 10.26
CA VAL A 394 -25.68 12.05 10.17
C VAL A 394 -26.60 12.21 8.96
N ALA A 395 -27.15 13.41 8.77
CA ALA A 395 -27.94 13.73 7.58
C ALA A 395 -27.13 13.56 6.29
N GLN A 396 -25.85 13.94 6.32
CA GLN A 396 -24.95 13.77 5.18
C GLN A 396 -24.77 12.28 4.80
N ILE A 397 -24.57 11.40 5.78
CA ILE A 397 -24.46 9.94 5.55
C ILE A 397 -25.75 9.41 4.91
N GLU A 398 -26.91 9.74 5.47
CA GLU A 398 -28.19 9.22 4.98
C GLU A 398 -28.49 9.63 3.53
N ASN A 399 -28.16 10.88 3.19
CA ASN A 399 -28.37 11.46 1.86
C ASN A 399 -27.30 11.03 0.83
N THR A 400 -26.38 10.14 1.20
CA THR A 400 -25.34 9.63 0.30
C THR A 400 -25.83 8.37 -0.42
N TYR A 401 -25.82 8.41 -1.75
CA TYR A 401 -26.19 7.28 -2.61
C TYR A 401 -25.17 7.16 -3.76
N ASN A 402 -24.21 6.27 -3.59
CA ASN A 402 -23.24 5.93 -4.61
C ASN A 402 -22.88 4.45 -4.52
N ASN A 403 -22.76 3.83 -5.68
CA ASN A 403 -22.38 2.43 -5.82
C ASN A 403 -21.43 2.29 -6.99
N ALA A 404 -20.41 1.46 -6.81
CA ALA A 404 -19.53 1.03 -7.87
C ALA A 404 -19.44 -0.49 -7.90
N TRP A 405 -19.47 -1.06 -9.11
CA TRP A 405 -19.31 -2.48 -9.37
C TRP A 405 -18.12 -2.67 -10.31
N VAL A 406 -17.19 -3.55 -9.92
CA VAL A 406 -16.02 -3.87 -10.74
C VAL A 406 -16.03 -5.35 -11.06
N ASN A 407 -16.04 -5.71 -12.34
CA ASN A 407 -15.81 -7.08 -12.78
C ASN A 407 -14.43 -7.14 -13.44
N LYS A 408 -13.53 -7.92 -12.85
CA LYS A 408 -12.14 -8.04 -13.27
C LYS A 408 -11.84 -9.48 -13.68
N LEU A 409 -11.24 -9.64 -14.86
CA LEU A 409 -10.70 -10.91 -15.35
C LEU A 409 -9.20 -10.73 -15.60
N VAL A 410 -8.40 -11.47 -14.85
CA VAL A 410 -6.94 -11.48 -14.98
C VAL A 410 -6.51 -12.86 -15.44
N GLY A 411 -5.61 -12.90 -16.43
CA GLY A 411 -5.10 -14.14 -16.96
C GLY A 411 -3.63 -14.08 -17.33
N LYS A 412 -2.97 -15.23 -17.21
CA LYS A 412 -1.66 -15.52 -17.77
C LYS A 412 -1.71 -16.84 -18.50
N GLU A 413 -1.33 -16.81 -19.77
CA GLU A 413 -1.04 -17.99 -20.59
C GLU A 413 0.45 -18.06 -20.89
N GLU A 414 1.10 -19.16 -20.53
CA GLU A 414 2.52 -19.38 -20.78
C GLU A 414 2.75 -20.74 -21.44
N LEU A 415 3.47 -20.72 -22.56
CA LEU A 415 3.96 -21.91 -23.24
C LEU A 415 5.48 -21.97 -23.13
N SER A 416 6.00 -23.06 -22.58
CA SER A 416 7.42 -23.32 -22.42
C SER A 416 7.83 -24.55 -23.23
N TYR A 417 8.77 -24.38 -24.16
CA TYR A 417 9.28 -25.43 -25.02
C TYR A 417 10.77 -25.65 -24.79
N LYS A 418 11.13 -26.83 -24.28
CA LYS A 418 12.53 -27.24 -24.09
C LYS A 418 13.11 -27.75 -25.41
N ILE A 419 13.87 -26.92 -26.10
CA ILE A 419 14.51 -27.28 -27.37
C ILE A 419 15.50 -28.45 -27.12
N ASN A 420 16.38 -28.25 -26.15
CA ASN A 420 17.31 -29.23 -25.62
C ASN A 420 17.50 -29.00 -24.10
N ASN A 421 18.54 -29.59 -23.50
CA ASN A 421 18.76 -29.48 -22.06
C ASN A 421 19.21 -28.07 -21.64
N GLN A 422 19.78 -27.30 -22.57
CA GLN A 422 20.33 -25.96 -22.33
C GLN A 422 19.33 -24.85 -22.63
N PHE A 423 18.55 -25.00 -23.70
CA PHE A 423 17.71 -23.94 -24.25
C PHE A 423 16.22 -24.21 -24.03
N THR A 424 15.55 -23.22 -23.45
CA THR A 424 14.09 -23.20 -23.30
C THR A 424 13.53 -21.93 -23.94
N LEU A 425 12.57 -22.09 -24.85
CA LEU A 425 11.82 -20.99 -25.45
C LEU A 425 10.51 -20.80 -24.69
N VAL A 426 10.19 -19.56 -24.31
CA VAL A 426 8.96 -19.23 -23.59
C VAL A 426 8.20 -18.14 -24.34
N GLY A 427 6.90 -18.38 -24.55
CA GLY A 427 5.93 -17.37 -24.97
C GLY A 427 4.94 -17.15 -23.84
N ARG A 428 4.72 -15.89 -23.44
CA ARG A 428 3.82 -15.52 -22.36
C ARG A 428 2.88 -14.39 -22.77
N ALA A 429 1.60 -14.53 -22.45
CA ALA A 429 0.60 -13.49 -22.57
C ALA A 429 -0.08 -13.28 -21.22
N GLY A 430 0.10 -12.10 -20.63
CA GLY A 430 -0.63 -11.64 -19.46
C GLY A 430 -1.68 -10.60 -19.86
N TYR A 431 -2.85 -10.65 -19.25
CA TYR A 431 -3.91 -9.67 -19.46
C TYR A 431 -4.70 -9.41 -18.18
N ASN A 432 -5.15 -8.17 -18.03
CA ASN A 432 -6.03 -7.73 -16.96
C ASN A 432 -7.12 -6.86 -17.58
N TYR A 433 -8.34 -7.37 -17.58
CA TYR A 433 -9.52 -6.71 -18.12
C TYR A 433 -10.45 -6.34 -16.97
N ALA A 434 -10.81 -5.06 -16.84
CA ALA A 434 -11.74 -4.58 -15.85
C ALA A 434 -12.90 -3.81 -16.49
N LEU A 435 -14.12 -4.14 -16.08
CA LEU A 435 -15.33 -3.39 -16.36
C LEU A 435 -15.79 -2.73 -15.06
N VAL A 436 -15.83 -1.41 -15.04
CA VAL A 436 -16.20 -0.60 -13.88
C VAL A 436 -17.51 0.11 -14.20
N ASP A 437 -18.57 -0.25 -13.51
CA ASP A 437 -19.85 0.43 -13.54
C ASP A 437 -20.00 1.29 -12.28
N SER A 438 -20.48 2.52 -12.43
CA SER A 438 -20.71 3.43 -11.31
C SER A 438 -22.06 4.10 -11.44
N LYS A 439 -22.77 4.23 -10.32
CA LYS A 439 -24.04 4.95 -10.24
C LYS A 439 -24.05 5.83 -8.99
N SER A 440 -24.42 7.09 -9.13
CA SER A 440 -24.62 8.00 -8.01
C SER A 440 -25.91 8.77 -8.19
N PHE A 441 -26.72 8.80 -7.13
CA PHE A 441 -27.93 9.61 -7.05
C PHE A 441 -27.67 10.77 -6.08
N ASN A 442 -27.90 11.99 -6.56
CA ASN A 442 -27.76 13.22 -5.80
C ASN A 442 -29.16 13.80 -5.58
N PRO A 443 -29.80 13.52 -4.44
CA PRO A 443 -31.14 14.02 -4.15
C PRO A 443 -31.14 15.54 -3.94
N LEU A 444 -32.34 16.13 -4.00
CA LEU A 444 -32.61 17.46 -3.44
C LEU A 444 -32.63 17.35 -1.92
N VAL A 445 -31.72 18.09 -1.29
CA VAL A 445 -31.48 18.11 0.15
C VAL A 445 -31.29 19.55 0.61
N TRP A 446 -31.88 19.85 1.76
CA TRP A 446 -31.78 21.16 2.41
C TRP A 446 -31.19 20.99 3.82
N TYR A 447 -29.99 21.53 4.03
CA TYR A 447 -29.26 21.54 5.30
C TYR A 447 -29.43 22.84 6.10
N GLY A 448 -30.26 23.76 5.62
CA GLY A 448 -30.52 25.07 6.22
C GLY A 448 -30.18 26.24 5.29
N ALA A 449 -30.60 27.45 5.66
CA ALA A 449 -30.33 28.63 4.85
C ALA A 449 -28.81 28.93 4.76
N GLY A 450 -28.34 29.35 3.59
CA GLY A 450 -26.94 29.76 3.39
C GLY A 450 -25.92 28.61 3.31
N LYS A 451 -26.35 27.35 3.33
CA LYS A 451 -25.44 26.20 3.25
C LYS A 451 -24.94 25.96 1.84
N PHE A 452 -23.62 25.86 1.70
CA PHE A 452 -22.99 25.53 0.43
C PHE A 452 -23.38 24.13 -0.09
N ALA A 453 -23.60 23.18 0.84
CA ALA A 453 -23.96 21.80 0.51
C ALA A 453 -25.44 21.59 0.13
N ASN A 454 -26.26 22.64 0.09
CA ASN A 454 -27.65 22.52 -0.34
C ASN A 454 -27.73 22.17 -1.83
N SER A 455 -28.46 21.11 -2.15
CA SER A 455 -28.89 20.82 -3.53
C SER A 455 -30.31 21.31 -3.80
N ALA A 456 -31.13 21.52 -2.77
CA ALA A 456 -32.43 22.16 -2.85
C ALA A 456 -32.38 23.66 -2.63
N ARG A 457 -33.36 24.39 -3.15
CA ARG A 457 -33.50 25.85 -2.96
C ARG A 457 -34.02 26.21 -1.58
N ASN A 458 -34.83 25.35 -0.96
CA ASN A 458 -35.47 25.60 0.34
C ASN A 458 -35.87 24.28 1.02
N ALA A 459 -36.49 24.39 2.20
CA ALA A 459 -36.91 23.25 3.02
C ALA A 459 -38.03 22.40 2.41
N ASN A 460 -38.76 22.90 1.41
CA ASN A 460 -39.77 22.11 0.67
C ASN A 460 -39.13 21.22 -0.40
N LEU A 461 -37.79 21.24 -0.50
CA LEU A 461 -37.00 20.53 -1.51
C LEU A 461 -37.29 21.01 -2.93
N ASP A 462 -37.63 22.29 -3.10
CA ASP A 462 -37.83 22.87 -4.43
C ASP A 462 -36.52 22.87 -5.25
N PRO A 463 -36.57 22.64 -6.57
CA PRO A 463 -35.41 22.69 -7.46
C PRO A 463 -34.73 24.06 -7.46
N VAL A 464 -33.43 24.08 -7.73
CA VAL A 464 -32.70 25.33 -7.98
C VAL A 464 -33.00 25.82 -9.40
N ILE A 465 -33.19 27.13 -9.59
CA ILE A 465 -33.41 27.73 -10.91
C ILE A 465 -32.08 28.27 -11.45
N LEU A 466 -31.67 27.80 -12.62
CA LEU A 466 -30.54 28.35 -13.38
C LEU A 466 -31.04 29.34 -14.42
N ASN A 467 -30.34 30.46 -14.60
CA ASN A 467 -30.61 31.41 -15.68
C ASN A 467 -29.50 31.33 -16.73
N LEU A 468 -29.81 30.78 -17.91
CA LEU A 468 -28.90 30.65 -19.04
C LEU A 468 -29.29 31.67 -20.12
N GLY A 469 -28.86 32.93 -19.95
CA GLY A 469 -29.08 33.98 -20.96
C GLY A 469 -30.56 34.32 -21.19
N GLY A 470 -31.38 34.35 -20.12
CA GLY A 470 -32.82 34.63 -20.18
C GLY A 470 -33.71 33.39 -20.22
N LEU A 471 -33.13 32.18 -20.30
CA LEU A 471 -33.84 30.91 -20.12
C LEU A 471 -33.73 30.44 -18.66
N GLU A 472 -34.87 30.24 -18.00
CA GLU A 472 -34.93 29.66 -16.65
C GLU A 472 -35.09 28.14 -16.73
N ILE A 473 -34.19 27.41 -16.06
CA ILE A 473 -34.19 25.95 -16.05
C ILE A 473 -34.16 25.45 -14.61
N GLU A 474 -35.10 24.57 -14.28
CA GLU A 474 -35.07 23.82 -13.02
C GLU A 474 -33.96 22.77 -13.03
N ARG A 475 -33.14 22.81 -11.97
CA ARG A 475 -32.12 21.82 -11.64
C ARG A 475 -32.54 21.11 -10.36
N GLY A 476 -33.22 19.99 -10.56
CA GLY A 476 -33.70 19.06 -9.54
C GLY A 476 -32.67 17.98 -9.20
N ALA A 477 -33.15 16.92 -8.56
CA ALA A 477 -32.35 15.74 -8.23
C ALA A 477 -31.69 15.15 -9.48
N SER A 478 -30.49 14.59 -9.33
CA SER A 478 -29.72 14.09 -10.47
C SER A 478 -29.19 12.69 -10.25
N VAL A 479 -29.02 11.97 -11.34
CA VAL A 479 -28.37 10.65 -11.37
C VAL A 479 -27.22 10.70 -12.37
N SER A 480 -26.06 10.19 -11.95
CA SER A 480 -24.91 10.00 -12.80
C SER A 480 -24.65 8.51 -12.94
N GLU A 481 -24.52 8.04 -14.18
CA GLU A 481 -24.14 6.66 -14.48
C GLU A 481 -22.91 6.66 -15.39
N GLY A 482 -22.02 5.70 -15.17
CA GLY A 482 -20.76 5.59 -15.89
C GLY A 482 -20.35 4.14 -16.08
N ARG A 483 -19.71 3.87 -17.21
CA ARG A 483 -19.08 2.60 -17.55
C ARG A 483 -17.71 2.83 -18.11
N ASN A 484 -16.70 2.28 -17.44
CA ASN A 484 -15.32 2.28 -17.90
C ASN A 484 -14.84 0.86 -18.19
N THR A 485 -14.03 0.71 -19.22
CA THR A 485 -13.36 -0.54 -19.57
C THR A 485 -11.86 -0.31 -19.63
N PHE A 486 -11.13 -1.08 -18.85
CA PHE A 486 -9.67 -1.06 -18.79
C PHE A 486 -9.14 -2.41 -19.29
N LEU A 487 -8.12 -2.36 -20.16
CA LEU A 487 -7.41 -3.53 -20.62
C LEU A 487 -5.91 -3.26 -20.55
N ASP A 488 -5.24 -3.94 -19.63
CA ASP A 488 -3.79 -4.06 -19.57
C ASP A 488 -3.37 -5.40 -20.17
N TYR A 489 -2.30 -5.40 -20.95
CA TYR A 489 -1.71 -6.62 -21.48
C TYR A 489 -0.19 -6.52 -21.53
N ASN A 490 0.47 -7.66 -21.33
CA ASN A 490 1.91 -7.85 -21.50
C ASN A 490 2.15 -9.11 -22.33
N LEU A 491 2.79 -8.94 -23.49
CA LEU A 491 3.13 -10.03 -24.40
C LEU A 491 4.65 -10.16 -24.44
N GLU A 492 5.15 -11.37 -24.17
CA GLU A 492 6.58 -11.62 -24.02
C GLU A 492 6.98 -12.88 -24.77
N ALA A 493 8.16 -12.81 -25.40
CA ALA A 493 8.81 -13.96 -25.99
C ALA A 493 10.30 -13.91 -25.65
N PHE A 494 10.81 -14.96 -25.01
CA PHE A 494 12.18 -15.01 -24.56
C PHE A 494 12.76 -16.42 -24.59
N MET A 495 14.08 -16.49 -24.70
CA MET A 495 14.85 -17.72 -24.68
C MET A 495 15.75 -17.72 -23.46
N ASN A 496 15.71 -18.81 -22.70
CA ASN A 496 16.57 -19.07 -21.57
C ASN A 496 17.67 -20.07 -21.97
N TYR A 497 18.87 -19.83 -21.48
CA TYR A 497 20.05 -20.68 -21.58
C TYR A 497 20.57 -21.00 -20.17
N ASN A 498 20.91 -22.26 -19.91
CA ASN A 498 21.55 -22.68 -18.67
C ASN A 498 22.49 -23.85 -18.94
N GLU A 499 23.77 -23.68 -18.65
CA GLU A 499 24.78 -24.73 -18.82
C GLU A 499 25.85 -24.63 -17.72
N THR A 500 26.35 -25.78 -17.27
CA THR A 500 27.48 -25.89 -16.34
C THR A 500 28.68 -26.55 -17.04
N PHE A 501 29.78 -25.82 -17.16
CA PHE A 501 31.04 -26.27 -17.72
C PHE A 501 32.01 -26.67 -16.61
N ASN A 502 32.71 -27.80 -16.81
CA ASN A 502 33.72 -28.31 -15.89
C ASN A 502 33.25 -28.40 -14.43
N GLU A 503 31.94 -28.59 -14.21
CA GLU A 503 31.27 -28.64 -12.89
C GLU A 503 31.36 -27.35 -12.04
N VAL A 504 32.22 -26.40 -12.41
CA VAL A 504 32.55 -25.22 -11.61
C VAL A 504 32.18 -23.89 -12.26
N HIS A 505 31.85 -23.87 -13.56
CA HIS A 505 31.44 -22.65 -14.26
C HIS A 505 30.00 -22.80 -14.72
N ARG A 506 29.07 -22.03 -14.17
CA ARG A 506 27.69 -22.04 -14.63
C ARG A 506 27.35 -20.71 -15.28
N VAL A 507 26.78 -20.78 -16.49
CA VAL A 507 26.32 -19.62 -17.25
C VAL A 507 24.81 -19.72 -17.41
N LYS A 508 24.09 -18.69 -16.98
CA LYS A 508 22.67 -18.49 -17.28
C LYS A 508 22.51 -17.28 -18.19
N GLY A 509 21.59 -17.36 -19.14
CA GLY A 509 21.30 -16.25 -20.04
C GLY A 509 19.83 -16.19 -20.39
N THR A 510 19.29 -14.98 -20.49
CA THR A 510 17.92 -14.73 -20.98
C THR A 510 17.95 -13.60 -22.00
N ALA A 511 17.42 -13.85 -23.19
CA ALA A 511 17.24 -12.81 -24.21
C ALA A 511 15.79 -12.79 -24.67
N GLY A 512 15.19 -11.61 -24.78
CA GLY A 512 13.77 -11.53 -25.10
C GLY A 512 13.27 -10.16 -25.55
N VAL A 513 12.01 -10.16 -25.94
CA VAL A 513 11.22 -8.99 -26.29
C VAL A 513 9.96 -8.93 -25.44
N SER A 514 9.52 -7.72 -25.12
CA SER A 514 8.28 -7.49 -24.38
C SER A 514 7.49 -6.34 -25.02
N TYR A 515 6.17 -6.51 -25.05
CA TYR A 515 5.21 -5.53 -25.51
C TYR A 515 4.11 -5.37 -24.47
N VAL A 516 4.13 -4.25 -23.78
CA VAL A 516 3.14 -3.89 -22.76
C VAL A 516 2.23 -2.81 -23.33
N GLY A 517 0.94 -2.87 -23.03
CA GLY A 517 0.04 -1.78 -23.35
C GLY A 517 -1.17 -1.71 -22.45
N ASN A 518 -1.69 -0.49 -22.32
CA ASN A 518 -2.96 -0.20 -21.69
C ASN A 518 -3.92 0.39 -22.74
N ARG A 519 -5.19 0.01 -22.64
CA ARG A 519 -6.29 0.67 -23.34
C ARG A 519 -7.40 0.95 -22.33
N SER A 520 -7.81 2.20 -22.24
CA SER A 520 -8.95 2.60 -21.42
C SER A 520 -10.02 3.24 -22.28
N LEU A 521 -11.29 2.91 -22.00
CA LEU A 521 -12.47 3.46 -22.64
C LEU A 521 -13.46 3.86 -21.55
N GLY A 522 -14.14 4.98 -21.71
CA GLY A 522 -15.18 5.37 -20.76
C GLY A 522 -16.35 6.04 -21.44
N LEU A 523 -17.52 5.85 -20.87
CA LEU A 523 -18.78 6.51 -21.21
C LEU A 523 -19.49 6.88 -19.92
N ASN A 524 -20.03 8.09 -19.84
CA ASN A 524 -20.84 8.52 -18.72
C ASN A 524 -21.99 9.43 -19.16
N GLY A 525 -23.02 9.52 -18.34
CA GLY A 525 -24.18 10.37 -18.55
C GLY A 525 -24.74 10.88 -17.23
N ILE A 526 -25.32 12.08 -17.26
CA ILE A 526 -26.04 12.67 -16.13
C ILE A 526 -27.46 13.03 -16.55
N GLY A 527 -28.45 12.57 -15.78
CA GLY A 527 -29.85 12.97 -15.86
C GLY A 527 -30.24 13.88 -14.70
N PHE A 528 -31.15 14.84 -14.94
CA PHE A 528 -31.65 15.79 -13.95
C PHE A 528 -33.18 15.73 -13.84
N ASN A 529 -33.73 16.37 -12.81
CA ASN A 529 -35.16 16.40 -12.52
C ASN A 529 -35.74 14.98 -12.39
N ILE A 530 -35.02 14.11 -11.66
CA ILE A 530 -35.48 12.75 -11.39
C ILE A 530 -36.83 12.79 -10.65
N PRO A 531 -37.85 12.02 -11.10
CA PRO A 531 -39.19 12.17 -10.56
C PRO A 531 -39.24 11.91 -9.05
N ASN A 532 -40.00 12.74 -8.35
CA ASN A 532 -40.29 12.63 -6.91
C ASN A 532 -39.05 12.61 -5.99
N ASN A 533 -37.88 13.06 -6.46
CA ASN A 533 -36.63 12.95 -5.69
C ASN A 533 -36.34 11.51 -5.22
N SER A 534 -36.77 10.51 -6.01
CA SER A 534 -36.77 9.10 -5.60
C SER A 534 -35.56 8.33 -6.11
N LEU A 535 -34.90 7.60 -5.22
CA LEU A 535 -33.83 6.66 -5.56
C LEU A 535 -34.33 5.53 -6.48
N ASP A 536 -35.56 5.06 -6.30
CA ASP A 536 -36.14 3.97 -7.11
C ASP A 536 -36.35 4.36 -8.57
N LEU A 537 -36.46 5.68 -8.83
CA LEU A 537 -36.61 6.25 -10.16
C LEU A 537 -35.31 6.88 -10.67
N ALA A 538 -34.22 6.78 -9.91
CA ALA A 538 -32.92 7.35 -10.27
C ALA A 538 -32.29 6.54 -11.40
N ASP A 539 -32.69 6.83 -12.64
CA ASP A 539 -32.14 6.26 -13.87
C ASP A 539 -31.93 7.41 -14.87
N ILE A 540 -30.83 7.37 -15.64
CA ILE A 540 -30.54 8.45 -16.60
C ILE A 540 -31.64 8.61 -17.65
N SER A 541 -32.41 7.55 -17.95
CA SER A 541 -33.56 7.60 -18.86
C SER A 541 -34.80 8.24 -18.26
N ALA A 542 -34.88 8.37 -16.93
CA ALA A 542 -35.97 9.04 -16.21
C ALA A 542 -35.80 10.57 -16.14
N ASN A 543 -34.81 11.12 -16.83
CA ASN A 543 -34.51 12.54 -16.90
C ASN A 543 -35.68 13.37 -17.45
N GLN A 544 -36.06 14.44 -16.72
CA GLN A 544 -37.14 15.35 -17.09
C GLN A 544 -36.67 16.79 -17.33
N ALA A 545 -35.35 17.03 -17.38
CA ALA A 545 -34.82 18.37 -17.65
C ALA A 545 -35.17 18.83 -19.08
N GLY A 546 -35.88 19.97 -19.17
CA GLY A 546 -36.33 20.53 -20.44
C GLY A 546 -35.17 20.89 -21.37
N GLY A 547 -35.31 20.57 -22.65
CA GLY A 547 -34.39 20.97 -23.72
C GLY A 547 -32.98 20.35 -23.67
N GLY A 548 -32.70 19.47 -22.71
CA GLY A 548 -31.41 18.77 -22.60
C GLY A 548 -30.22 19.63 -22.20
N TYR A 549 -30.43 20.92 -21.86
CA TYR A 549 -29.37 21.88 -21.56
C TYR A 549 -28.52 21.52 -20.34
N LEU A 550 -29.07 20.75 -19.40
CA LEU A 550 -28.35 20.27 -18.20
C LEU A 550 -27.68 18.91 -18.44
N ASN A 551 -28.07 18.20 -19.49
CA ASN A 551 -27.60 16.85 -19.73
C ASN A 551 -26.15 16.91 -20.17
N ASN A 552 -25.31 16.09 -19.55
CA ASN A 552 -23.93 15.95 -19.95
C ASN A 552 -23.66 14.49 -20.25
N VAL A 553 -23.13 14.22 -21.45
CA VAL A 553 -22.60 12.91 -21.83
C VAL A 553 -21.13 13.06 -22.12
N GLY A 554 -20.33 12.15 -21.57
CA GLY A 554 -18.89 12.14 -21.71
C GLY A 554 -18.40 10.84 -22.30
N SER A 555 -17.28 10.91 -23.00
CA SER A 555 -16.51 9.72 -23.36
C SER A 555 -15.02 10.02 -23.33
N PHE A 556 -14.21 9.00 -23.06
CA PHE A 556 -12.78 9.09 -23.26
C PHE A 556 -12.24 7.80 -23.87
N GLN A 557 -11.12 7.92 -24.58
CA GLN A 557 -10.35 6.80 -25.09
C GLN A 557 -8.88 7.08 -24.92
N SER A 558 -8.14 6.10 -24.38
CA SER A 558 -6.72 6.22 -24.14
C SER A 558 -5.99 4.95 -24.59
N ARG A 559 -4.75 5.11 -25.04
CA ARG A 559 -3.88 3.98 -25.39
C ARG A 559 -2.42 4.32 -25.15
N GLN A 560 -1.77 3.45 -24.39
CA GLN A 560 -0.32 3.49 -24.12
C GLN A 560 0.33 2.20 -24.56
N ARG A 561 1.59 2.28 -25.00
CA ARG A 561 2.39 1.12 -25.37
C ARG A 561 3.85 1.32 -24.97
N LEU A 562 4.46 0.24 -24.52
CA LEU A 562 5.88 0.11 -24.22
C LEU A 562 6.43 -1.10 -24.98
N THR A 563 7.46 -0.88 -25.77
CA THR A 563 8.19 -1.92 -26.50
C THR A 563 9.57 -2.07 -25.93
N SER A 564 10.02 -3.31 -25.72
CA SER A 564 11.28 -3.56 -25.02
C SER A 564 12.06 -4.71 -25.62
N VAL A 565 13.39 -4.58 -25.63
CA VAL A 565 14.34 -5.67 -25.95
C VAL A 565 15.35 -5.75 -24.81
N PHE A 566 15.59 -6.96 -24.30
CA PHE A 566 16.45 -7.14 -23.13
C PHE A 566 17.35 -8.38 -23.25
N LEU A 567 18.50 -8.29 -22.58
CA LEU A 567 19.45 -9.38 -22.38
C LEU A 567 19.89 -9.37 -20.91
N ARG A 568 19.83 -10.54 -20.26
CA ARG A 568 20.41 -10.80 -18.95
C ARG A 568 21.42 -11.94 -19.06
N THR A 569 22.56 -11.79 -18.41
CA THR A 569 23.58 -12.84 -18.33
C THR A 569 24.06 -12.97 -16.90
N GLU A 570 24.25 -14.20 -16.46
CA GLU A 570 24.72 -14.52 -15.11
C GLU A 570 25.85 -15.53 -15.21
N TYR A 571 26.88 -15.29 -14.41
CA TYR A 571 28.03 -16.16 -14.29
C TYR A 571 28.24 -16.53 -12.84
N ASP A 572 28.39 -17.82 -12.60
CA ASP A 572 28.67 -18.43 -11.31
C ASP A 572 29.97 -19.22 -11.45
N TYR A 573 30.94 -18.90 -10.58
CA TYR A 573 32.16 -19.66 -10.42
C TYR A 573 32.22 -20.32 -9.06
N LYS A 574 32.26 -21.66 -9.05
CA LYS A 574 32.35 -22.55 -7.87
C LYS A 574 31.26 -22.31 -6.82
N GLN A 575 30.15 -21.66 -7.17
CA GLN A 575 29.14 -21.18 -6.22
C GLN A 575 29.71 -20.23 -5.15
N ARG A 576 30.83 -19.57 -5.45
CA ARG A 576 31.51 -18.59 -4.56
C ARG A 576 31.38 -17.18 -5.10
N TYR A 577 31.52 -17.02 -6.42
CA TYR A 577 31.51 -15.73 -7.09
C TYR A 577 30.37 -15.68 -8.10
N PHE A 578 29.51 -14.69 -7.95
CA PHE A 578 28.36 -14.47 -8.81
C PHE A 578 28.48 -13.10 -9.46
N ILE A 579 28.26 -13.01 -10.76
CA ILE A 579 28.16 -11.75 -11.51
C ILE A 579 26.89 -11.81 -12.36
N SER A 580 26.11 -10.74 -12.37
CA SER A 580 24.97 -10.56 -13.26
C SER A 580 25.04 -9.23 -13.99
N GLY A 581 24.73 -9.25 -15.28
CA GLY A 581 24.61 -8.07 -16.13
C GLY A 581 23.28 -8.07 -16.85
N ILE A 582 22.64 -6.89 -16.93
CA ILE A 582 21.41 -6.66 -17.69
C ILE A 582 21.63 -5.47 -18.60
N VAL A 583 21.19 -5.59 -19.85
CA VAL A 583 21.03 -4.46 -20.77
C VAL A 583 19.64 -4.50 -21.37
N ARG A 584 18.97 -3.35 -21.36
CA ARG A 584 17.62 -3.21 -21.85
C ARG A 584 17.43 -1.93 -22.64
N ARG A 585 16.66 -2.02 -23.73
CA ARG A 585 16.24 -0.91 -24.59
C ARG A 585 14.72 -0.83 -24.57
N ASP A 586 14.19 0.26 -24.04
CA ASP A 586 12.75 0.48 -23.88
C ASP A 586 12.28 1.67 -24.73
N GLY A 587 11.07 1.56 -25.28
CA GLY A 587 10.45 2.60 -26.10
C GLY A 587 8.99 2.83 -25.73
N SER A 588 8.64 4.03 -25.28
CA SER A 588 7.29 4.38 -24.77
C SER A 588 6.59 5.41 -25.66
N THR A 589 5.27 5.25 -25.84
CA THR A 589 4.43 6.22 -26.57
C THR A 589 4.23 7.54 -25.83
N ASN A 590 4.63 7.62 -24.57
CA ASN A 590 4.44 8.81 -23.73
C ASN A 590 5.44 9.93 -24.05
N PHE A 591 6.50 9.64 -24.79
CA PHE A 591 7.55 10.61 -25.16
C PHE A 591 7.55 10.94 -26.66
N GLY A 592 8.05 12.14 -26.96
CA GLY A 592 8.25 12.64 -28.32
C GLY A 592 9.31 11.85 -29.09
N GLU A 593 9.45 12.15 -30.38
CA GLU A 593 10.41 11.44 -31.26
C GLU A 593 11.86 11.58 -30.78
N ASN A 594 12.20 12.71 -30.15
CA ASN A 594 13.55 13.01 -29.67
C ASN A 594 14.00 12.11 -28.52
N ASN A 595 13.08 11.63 -27.68
CA ASN A 595 13.38 10.87 -26.45
C ASN A 595 12.55 9.60 -26.28
N ARG A 596 11.99 9.06 -27.38
CA ARG A 596 11.11 7.88 -27.34
C ARG A 596 11.79 6.64 -26.78
N ILE A 597 13.11 6.52 -26.93
CA ILE A 597 13.91 5.33 -26.60
C ILE A 597 14.86 5.63 -25.44
N GLY A 598 14.90 4.75 -24.45
CA GLY A 598 15.86 4.77 -23.34
C GLY A 598 16.69 3.48 -23.24
N TYR A 599 17.87 3.58 -22.63
CA TYR A 599 18.79 2.45 -22.36
C TYR A 599 19.08 2.34 -20.87
N PHE A 600 18.91 1.15 -20.32
CA PHE A 600 18.90 0.92 -18.87
C PHE A 600 19.79 -0.28 -18.51
N PRO A 601 21.11 -0.07 -18.36
CA PRO A 601 22.03 -1.12 -17.95
C PRO A 601 22.05 -1.29 -16.42
N SER A 602 22.31 -2.52 -15.97
CA SER A 602 22.62 -2.82 -14.57
C SER A 602 23.69 -3.91 -14.45
N ILE A 603 24.48 -3.85 -13.38
CA ILE A 603 25.46 -4.85 -13.01
C ILE A 603 25.38 -5.14 -11.52
N SER A 604 25.52 -6.41 -11.15
CA SER A 604 25.58 -6.83 -9.76
C SER A 604 26.56 -7.98 -9.58
N GLY A 605 27.07 -8.12 -8.37
CA GLY A 605 27.94 -9.23 -8.01
C GLY A 605 27.78 -9.62 -6.55
N ALA A 606 28.11 -10.88 -6.26
CA ALA A 606 28.15 -11.40 -4.90
C ALA A 606 29.36 -12.32 -4.71
N TRP A 607 29.90 -12.30 -3.50
CA TRP A 607 30.99 -13.15 -3.05
C TRP A 607 30.60 -13.82 -1.74
N ILE A 608 30.55 -15.15 -1.75
CA ILE A 608 30.26 -15.97 -0.58
C ILE A 608 31.59 -16.31 0.10
N LEU A 609 31.97 -15.49 1.09
CA LEU A 609 33.22 -15.63 1.83
C LEU A 609 33.26 -16.94 2.64
N SER A 610 32.11 -17.38 3.16
CA SER A 610 32.01 -18.61 3.97
C SER A 610 32.29 -19.90 3.20
N GLU A 611 32.29 -19.84 1.86
CA GLU A 611 32.62 -20.99 1.00
C GLU A 611 34.12 -21.04 0.65
N GLU A 612 34.91 -20.06 1.10
CA GLU A 612 36.35 -20.05 0.85
C GLU A 612 37.10 -21.01 1.77
N ASP A 613 38.09 -21.71 1.21
CA ASP A 613 38.85 -22.72 1.95
C ASP A 613 39.66 -22.13 3.12
N PHE A 614 39.92 -20.82 3.08
CA PHE A 614 40.59 -20.09 4.15
C PHE A 614 39.64 -19.56 5.23
N PHE A 615 38.33 -19.60 5.00
CA PHE A 615 37.34 -19.13 5.97
C PHE A 615 36.99 -20.26 6.95
N GLY A 616 37.68 -20.28 8.09
CA GLY A 616 37.52 -21.32 9.11
C GLY A 616 36.82 -20.81 10.37
N SER A 617 35.49 -20.63 10.34
CA SER A 617 34.70 -20.27 11.53
C SER A 617 33.55 -21.24 11.72
N SER A 618 33.45 -21.86 12.90
CA SER A 618 32.30 -22.70 13.29
C SER A 618 31.10 -21.89 13.76
N ALA A 619 31.26 -20.58 13.97
CA ALA A 619 30.18 -19.70 14.41
C ALA A 619 29.40 -19.07 13.24
N VAL A 620 30.01 -19.03 12.05
CA VAL A 620 29.47 -18.38 10.85
C VAL A 620 29.19 -19.44 9.81
N ASP A 621 27.92 -19.76 9.59
CA ASP A 621 27.52 -20.78 8.62
C ASP A 621 27.42 -20.21 7.20
N PHE A 622 27.07 -18.92 7.09
CA PHE A 622 26.94 -18.24 5.83
C PHE A 622 27.42 -16.79 5.95
N LEU A 623 28.26 -16.35 5.03
CA LEU A 623 28.66 -14.95 4.91
C LEU A 623 28.81 -14.58 3.44
N LYS A 624 27.99 -13.63 2.99
CA LYS A 624 27.98 -13.15 1.60
C LYS A 624 28.05 -11.63 1.56
N PHE A 625 28.96 -11.11 0.76
CA PHE A 625 29.02 -9.70 0.36
C PHE A 625 28.37 -9.54 -1.00
N ARG A 626 27.63 -8.45 -1.20
CA ARG A 626 26.98 -8.17 -2.48
C ARG A 626 26.97 -6.68 -2.81
N ALA A 627 27.09 -6.38 -4.09
CA ALA A 627 27.07 -5.01 -4.60
C ALA A 627 26.28 -4.96 -5.90
N SER A 628 25.52 -3.88 -6.11
CA SER A 628 24.79 -3.66 -7.36
C SER A 628 24.76 -2.19 -7.74
N PHE A 629 24.73 -1.94 -9.04
CA PHE A 629 24.55 -0.62 -9.65
C PHE A 629 23.64 -0.75 -10.87
N GLY A 630 22.66 0.13 -11.00
CA GLY A 630 21.76 0.10 -12.15
C GLY A 630 21.07 1.43 -12.43
N LEU A 631 20.69 1.57 -13.69
CA LEU A 631 19.86 2.67 -14.19
C LEU A 631 18.47 2.13 -14.52
N SER A 632 17.45 2.91 -14.19
CA SER A 632 16.04 2.66 -14.55
C SER A 632 15.39 3.99 -14.94
N GLY A 633 14.35 3.94 -15.77
CA GLY A 633 13.62 5.14 -16.22
C GLY A 633 12.16 5.10 -15.79
N ASN A 634 11.45 6.21 -15.63
CA ASN A 634 10.01 6.21 -15.32
C ASN A 634 9.21 6.75 -16.53
N ASP A 635 8.17 6.02 -16.98
CA ASP A 635 7.23 6.48 -18.00
C ASP A 635 5.79 6.69 -17.53
N GLN A 636 5.54 6.60 -16.22
CA GLN A 636 4.22 6.76 -15.64
C GLN A 636 3.82 8.23 -15.58
N ILE A 637 3.56 8.78 -16.76
CA ILE A 637 3.27 10.20 -16.99
C ILE A 637 1.96 10.34 -17.74
N GLY A 638 1.36 11.52 -17.66
CA GLY A 638 0.16 11.83 -18.44
C GLY A 638 0.37 11.58 -19.93
N LEU A 639 -0.71 11.20 -20.61
CA LEU A 639 -0.70 11.00 -22.05
C LEU A 639 -0.44 12.30 -22.82
N PHE A 640 0.30 12.17 -23.93
CA PHE A 640 0.53 13.24 -24.91
C PHE A 640 1.13 14.54 -24.35
N ARG A 641 1.80 14.51 -23.18
CA ARG A 641 2.38 15.71 -22.55
C ARG A 641 3.48 16.39 -23.38
N TYR A 642 4.01 15.72 -24.39
CA TYR A 642 4.95 16.30 -25.35
C TYR A 642 4.28 17.07 -26.50
N ARG A 643 2.95 16.95 -26.68
CA ARG A 643 2.20 17.55 -27.79
C ARG A 643 1.45 18.80 -27.36
N GLY A 644 1.22 19.70 -28.32
CA GLY A 644 0.18 20.72 -28.20
C GLY A 644 -1.18 20.07 -28.42
N LEU A 645 -2.15 20.35 -27.56
CA LEU A 645 -3.50 19.78 -27.64
C LEU A 645 -4.51 20.86 -28.01
N LEU A 646 -5.53 20.50 -28.80
CA LEU A 646 -6.66 21.38 -29.12
C LEU A 646 -7.82 21.15 -28.13
N ASN A 647 -7.50 21.27 -26.84
CA ASN A 647 -8.43 21.07 -25.72
C ASN A 647 -8.60 22.35 -24.88
N GLY A 648 -8.21 23.50 -25.42
CA GLY A 648 -8.50 24.80 -24.83
C GLY A 648 -10.00 25.08 -24.85
N GLU A 649 -10.48 25.91 -23.94
CA GLU A 649 -11.88 26.35 -23.94
C GLU A 649 -12.13 27.26 -25.14
N ALA A 650 -13.15 26.95 -25.91
CA ALA A 650 -13.56 27.71 -27.09
C ALA A 650 -15.08 27.80 -27.18
N THR A 651 -15.75 27.90 -26.02
CA THR A 651 -17.20 27.96 -25.95
C THR A 651 -17.67 29.41 -26.05
N TYR A 652 -18.45 29.72 -27.08
CA TYR A 652 -19.00 31.06 -27.31
C TYR A 652 -20.52 31.01 -27.27
N VAL A 653 -21.16 32.12 -26.90
CA VAL A 653 -22.61 32.25 -26.99
C VAL A 653 -22.96 32.99 -28.29
N PHE A 654 -23.65 32.31 -29.21
CA PHE A 654 -24.24 32.92 -30.40
C PHE A 654 -25.75 32.72 -30.35
N ASN A 655 -26.52 33.80 -30.51
CA ASN A 655 -28.00 33.76 -30.49
C ASN A 655 -28.57 33.01 -29.26
N ASN A 656 -28.01 33.26 -28.08
CA ASN A 656 -28.35 32.58 -26.82
C ASN A 656 -28.14 31.05 -26.81
N ALA A 657 -27.36 30.51 -27.74
CA ALA A 657 -26.93 29.11 -27.75
C ALA A 657 -25.43 29.00 -27.54
N LEU A 658 -25.00 28.01 -26.74
CA LEU A 658 -23.59 27.65 -26.61
C LEU A 658 -23.11 27.01 -27.91
N VAL A 659 -22.04 27.56 -28.48
CA VAL A 659 -21.35 27.05 -29.66
C VAL A 659 -19.91 26.71 -29.26
N ASN A 660 -19.57 25.43 -29.34
CA ASN A 660 -18.23 24.95 -29.01
C ASN A 660 -17.32 25.03 -30.25
N GLY A 661 -16.23 25.78 -30.15
CA GLY A 661 -15.13 25.80 -31.10
C GLY A 661 -13.98 24.88 -30.68
N ALA A 662 -12.79 25.10 -31.27
CA ALA A 662 -11.55 24.44 -30.87
C ALA A 662 -10.46 25.48 -30.59
N ALA A 663 -9.80 25.39 -29.44
CA ALA A 663 -8.67 26.25 -29.08
C ALA A 663 -7.48 25.40 -28.64
N ILE A 664 -6.28 25.98 -28.76
CA ILE A 664 -5.06 25.38 -28.21
C ILE A 664 -5.15 25.43 -26.68
N GLY A 665 -4.94 24.28 -26.04
CA GLY A 665 -4.88 24.16 -24.58
C GLY A 665 -3.44 24.06 -24.10
N ALA A 666 -2.94 22.83 -23.92
CA ALA A 666 -1.56 22.62 -23.44
C ALA A 666 -0.50 23.02 -24.48
N THR A 667 0.58 23.64 -24.01
CA THR A 667 1.77 23.94 -24.85
C THR A 667 2.61 22.66 -25.06
N SER A 668 3.19 22.49 -26.26
CA SER A 668 4.01 21.32 -26.60
C SER A 668 5.40 21.35 -25.98
N ASN A 669 5.94 20.18 -25.62
CA ASN A 669 7.36 19.97 -25.35
C ASN A 669 7.86 18.68 -26.03
N PRO A 670 8.33 18.73 -27.29
CA PRO A 670 8.80 17.54 -28.00
C PRO A 670 10.06 16.90 -27.36
N ASP A 671 10.78 17.65 -26.53
CA ASP A 671 12.01 17.23 -25.85
C ASP A 671 11.75 16.59 -24.47
N LEU A 672 10.49 16.35 -24.12
CA LEU A 672 10.14 15.61 -22.91
C LEU A 672 10.82 14.23 -22.90
N LYS A 673 11.55 13.93 -21.82
CA LYS A 673 12.30 12.68 -21.62
C LYS A 673 11.91 11.98 -20.32
N TRP A 674 12.43 10.78 -20.14
CA TRP A 674 12.22 9.93 -18.97
C TRP A 674 12.81 10.55 -17.70
N GLU A 675 12.14 10.35 -16.56
CA GLU A 675 12.82 10.47 -15.27
C GLU A 675 13.81 9.32 -15.15
N THR A 676 15.06 9.57 -14.73
CA THR A 676 16.08 8.51 -14.64
C THR A 676 16.49 8.30 -13.19
N THR A 677 16.39 7.06 -12.71
CA THR A 677 16.85 6.68 -11.38
C THR A 677 18.16 5.90 -11.47
N ARG A 678 19.15 6.33 -10.69
CA ARG A 678 20.45 5.66 -10.53
C ARG A 678 20.51 5.06 -9.12
N GLN A 679 20.71 3.76 -9.03
CA GLN A 679 20.72 3.05 -7.75
C GLN A 679 22.04 2.35 -7.52
N THR A 680 22.59 2.50 -6.32
CA THR A 680 23.73 1.73 -5.81
C THR A 680 23.32 1.01 -4.53
N ASN A 681 23.72 -0.25 -4.38
CA ASN A 681 23.51 -1.03 -3.17
C ASN A 681 24.80 -1.73 -2.75
N LEU A 682 25.10 -1.72 -1.45
CA LEU A 682 26.10 -2.57 -0.81
C LEU A 682 25.39 -3.38 0.27
N GLY A 683 25.58 -4.70 0.27
CA GLY A 683 24.88 -5.59 1.18
C GLY A 683 25.77 -6.66 1.80
N VAL A 684 25.39 -7.09 2.99
CA VAL A 684 25.98 -8.22 3.71
C VAL A 684 24.85 -9.11 4.20
N ASP A 685 24.95 -10.41 3.92
CA ASP A 685 24.07 -11.44 4.44
C ASP A 685 24.91 -12.39 5.32
N LEU A 686 24.48 -12.64 6.55
CA LEU A 686 25.19 -13.41 7.57
C LEU A 686 24.24 -14.39 8.25
N THR A 687 24.62 -15.67 8.37
CA THR A 687 23.93 -16.65 9.22
C THR A 687 24.90 -17.16 10.28
N LEU A 688 24.47 -17.13 11.55
CA LEU A 688 25.24 -17.59 12.70
C LEU A 688 24.54 -18.75 13.41
N PHE A 689 25.30 -19.79 13.74
CA PHE A 689 24.88 -20.99 14.46
C PHE A 689 23.61 -21.67 13.90
N GLY A 690 23.31 -21.47 12.62
CA GLY A 690 22.09 -21.92 11.93
C GLY A 690 20.78 -21.32 12.47
N LYS A 691 20.85 -20.30 13.33
CA LYS A 691 19.70 -19.78 14.12
C LYS A 691 19.48 -18.29 13.99
N VAL A 692 20.53 -17.53 13.72
CA VAL A 692 20.48 -16.07 13.59
C VAL A 692 20.80 -15.70 12.16
N ASP A 693 19.83 -15.12 11.45
CA ASP A 693 20.03 -14.50 10.15
C ASP A 693 20.12 -12.98 10.33
N PHE A 694 21.16 -12.38 9.77
CA PHE A 694 21.36 -10.93 9.75
C PHE A 694 21.62 -10.45 8.33
N THR A 695 20.89 -9.42 7.92
CA THR A 695 21.05 -8.77 6.62
C THR A 695 21.24 -7.27 6.84
N ALA A 696 22.23 -6.67 6.19
CA ALA A 696 22.42 -5.22 6.15
C ALA A 696 22.53 -4.74 4.71
N ASN A 697 21.85 -3.64 4.35
CA ASN A 697 22.01 -2.97 3.06
C ASN A 697 22.20 -1.46 3.25
N TYR A 698 23.22 -0.92 2.59
CA TYR A 698 23.37 0.52 2.39
C TYR A 698 23.00 0.86 0.94
N PHE A 699 22.10 1.82 0.75
CA PHE A 699 21.63 2.20 -0.57
C PHE A 699 21.72 3.70 -0.82
N ILE A 700 21.90 4.05 -2.10
CA ILE A 700 21.77 5.41 -2.62
C ILE A 700 20.92 5.32 -3.89
N LYS A 701 19.78 6.00 -3.89
CA LYS A 701 18.83 6.13 -5.01
C LYS A 701 18.73 7.61 -5.39
N ASN A 702 19.30 7.96 -6.53
CA ASN A 702 19.24 9.30 -7.10
C ASN A 702 18.28 9.32 -8.29
N THR A 703 17.17 10.03 -8.15
CA THR A 703 16.20 10.24 -9.23
C THR A 703 16.43 11.61 -9.84
N GLN A 704 16.60 11.65 -11.15
CA GLN A 704 16.95 12.83 -11.92
C GLN A 704 15.90 13.10 -12.99
N ASP A 705 15.86 14.35 -13.46
CA ASP A 705 14.99 14.76 -14.56
C ASP A 705 13.50 14.55 -14.26
N LEU A 706 13.09 14.83 -13.01
CA LEU A 706 11.70 14.74 -12.57
C LEU A 706 10.76 15.51 -13.49
N LEU A 707 9.53 15.04 -13.65
CA LEU A 707 8.60 15.66 -14.59
C LEU A 707 7.69 16.68 -13.89
N PHE A 708 7.78 17.93 -14.34
CA PHE A 708 7.16 19.08 -13.69
C PHE A 708 6.35 19.93 -14.68
N GLN A 709 5.29 20.56 -14.20
CA GLN A 709 4.57 21.60 -14.94
C GLN A 709 4.82 22.96 -14.26
N PRO A 710 5.73 23.79 -14.80
CA PRO A 710 6.10 25.06 -14.21
C PRO A 710 5.03 26.10 -14.37
N GLU A 711 5.03 27.08 -13.47
CA GLU A 711 4.40 28.35 -13.76
C GLU A 711 5.17 29.06 -14.87
N VAL A 712 4.47 29.56 -15.88
CA VAL A 712 5.10 30.21 -17.03
C VAL A 712 4.51 31.60 -17.22
N SER A 713 5.07 32.38 -18.15
CA SER A 713 4.45 33.67 -18.48
C SER A 713 3.03 33.45 -19.02
N ALA A 714 2.05 34.19 -18.48
CA ALA A 714 0.68 34.19 -19.00
C ALA A 714 0.60 34.59 -20.49
N LEU A 715 1.64 35.26 -21.03
CA LEU A 715 1.78 35.58 -22.45
C LEU A 715 1.84 34.34 -23.36
N LEU A 716 2.19 33.16 -22.80
CA LEU A 716 2.17 31.89 -23.54
C LEU A 716 0.74 31.32 -23.71
N GLY A 717 -0.28 31.97 -23.14
CA GLY A 717 -1.66 31.48 -23.15
C GLY A 717 -1.93 30.33 -22.18
N SER A 718 -0.93 29.93 -21.38
CA SER A 718 -0.98 28.77 -20.48
C SER A 718 -1.94 28.90 -19.29
N TYR A 719 -2.48 30.09 -19.04
CA TYR A 719 -3.46 30.36 -17.98
C TYR A 719 -4.83 30.77 -18.54
N GLY A 720 -4.98 30.77 -19.87
CA GLY A 720 -6.29 30.88 -20.50
C GLY A 720 -7.14 29.64 -20.15
N ALA A 721 -8.46 29.74 -20.30
CA ALA A 721 -9.33 28.63 -19.97
C ALA A 721 -9.07 27.42 -20.89
N GLY A 722 -8.82 26.25 -20.29
CA GLY A 722 -8.33 25.04 -20.96
C GLY A 722 -6.85 25.09 -21.41
N GLY A 723 -6.17 26.22 -21.22
CA GLY A 723 -4.74 26.40 -21.38
C GLY A 723 -3.95 25.73 -20.24
N SER A 724 -2.72 25.28 -20.53
CA SER A 724 -1.82 24.80 -19.48
C SER A 724 -0.34 24.88 -19.91
N ALA A 725 0.55 25.05 -18.93
CA ALA A 725 2.00 25.13 -19.16
C ALA A 725 2.56 23.80 -19.70
N PRO A 726 3.67 23.80 -20.46
CA PRO A 726 4.26 22.55 -20.93
C PRO A 726 4.84 21.76 -19.75
N VAL A 727 4.75 20.42 -19.80
CA VAL A 727 5.50 19.58 -18.86
C VAL A 727 6.98 19.59 -19.27
N ILE A 728 7.89 19.79 -18.33
CA ILE A 728 9.34 19.78 -18.51
C ILE A 728 10.00 18.77 -17.59
N ASN A 729 11.22 18.36 -17.92
CA ASN A 729 12.09 17.64 -16.99
C ASN A 729 12.80 18.64 -16.09
N ALA A 730 12.34 18.76 -14.84
CA ALA A 730 12.93 19.61 -13.83
C ALA A 730 12.81 19.03 -12.42
N GLY A 731 13.95 18.93 -11.75
CA GLY A 731 14.05 18.51 -10.35
C GLY A 731 14.86 17.23 -10.19
N ASN A 732 15.58 17.12 -9.08
CA ASN A 732 16.34 15.92 -8.70
C ASN A 732 16.15 15.61 -7.21
N VAL A 733 16.09 14.33 -6.86
CA VAL A 733 15.90 13.84 -5.49
C VAL A 733 16.91 12.75 -5.18
N SER A 734 17.43 12.77 -3.96
CA SER A 734 18.31 11.74 -3.40
C SER A 734 17.64 11.07 -2.20
N ASN A 735 17.55 9.73 -2.23
CA ASN A 735 17.26 8.90 -1.08
C ASN A 735 18.49 8.08 -0.72
N LYS A 736 18.94 8.14 0.54
CA LYS A 736 20.04 7.31 1.04
C LYS A 736 19.70 6.74 2.39
N GLY A 737 20.13 5.51 2.67
CA GLY A 737 19.71 4.84 3.88
C GLY A 737 20.42 3.54 4.19
N LEU A 738 20.15 3.05 5.39
CA LEU A 738 20.61 1.77 5.92
C LEU A 738 19.38 0.92 6.26
N GLU A 739 19.32 -0.30 5.73
CA GLU A 739 18.31 -1.32 6.02
C GLU A 739 18.98 -2.43 6.82
N LEU A 740 18.42 -2.80 7.97
CA LEU A 740 18.88 -3.92 8.79
C LEU A 740 17.73 -4.89 9.01
N GLU A 741 17.99 -6.18 8.90
CA GLU A 741 17.06 -7.26 9.21
C GLU A 741 17.77 -8.27 10.11
N LEU A 742 17.12 -8.67 11.20
CA LEU A 742 17.59 -9.65 12.15
C LEU A 742 16.47 -10.67 12.39
N SER A 743 16.74 -11.94 12.12
CA SER A 743 15.82 -13.05 12.37
C SER A 743 16.49 -14.03 13.31
N TYR A 744 15.77 -14.44 14.35
CA TYR A 744 16.19 -15.50 15.27
C TYR A 744 15.11 -16.56 15.34
N GLY A 745 15.50 -17.82 15.15
CA GLY A 745 14.59 -18.97 15.24
C GLY A 745 15.17 -20.11 16.05
N THR A 746 14.32 -20.82 16.82
CA THR A 746 14.69 -22.11 17.42
C THR A 746 14.48 -23.25 16.41
N GLN A 747 15.28 -24.30 16.54
CA GLN A 747 15.09 -25.53 15.78
C GLN A 747 13.81 -26.25 16.25
N ARG A 748 13.10 -26.93 15.33
CA ARG A 748 11.80 -27.57 15.59
C ARG A 748 11.81 -28.73 16.59
N THR A 749 12.96 -29.05 17.16
CA THR A 749 13.22 -30.27 17.94
C THR A 749 12.83 -30.17 19.42
N SER A 750 12.60 -28.97 19.98
CA SER A 750 12.33 -28.77 21.42
C SER A 750 10.85 -28.79 21.84
N GLY A 751 9.90 -29.05 20.92
CA GLY A 751 8.46 -28.99 21.21
C GLY A 751 7.89 -27.59 21.47
N VAL A 752 8.77 -26.58 21.51
CA VAL A 752 8.49 -25.14 21.50
C VAL A 752 9.22 -24.57 20.29
N ASN A 753 8.48 -24.06 19.30
CA ASN A 753 9.06 -23.36 18.16
C ASN A 753 8.93 -21.88 18.40
N PHE A 754 10.03 -21.16 18.21
CA PHE A 754 10.09 -19.75 18.51
C PHE A 754 10.75 -19.00 17.36
N ARG A 755 10.17 -17.87 16.95
CA ARG A 755 10.72 -17.00 15.92
C ARG A 755 10.52 -15.52 16.27
N MET A 756 11.59 -14.75 16.12
CA MET A 756 11.58 -13.28 16.15
C MET A 756 12.16 -12.76 14.85
N ASP A 757 11.48 -11.83 14.20
CA ASP A 757 12.00 -11.10 13.06
C ASP A 757 11.92 -9.60 13.36
N TYR A 758 13.05 -8.91 13.33
CA TYR A 758 13.15 -7.48 13.51
C TYR A 758 13.73 -6.86 12.24
N ASN A 759 13.10 -5.79 11.75
CA ASN A 759 13.61 -5.02 10.63
C ASN A 759 13.58 -3.52 10.96
N VAL A 760 14.56 -2.78 10.46
CA VAL A 760 14.64 -1.33 10.61
C VAL A 760 15.22 -0.69 9.35
N THR A 761 14.68 0.46 8.99
CA THR A 761 15.12 1.28 7.86
C THR A 761 15.38 2.71 8.33
N PHE A 762 16.61 3.17 8.14
CA PHE A 762 16.98 4.58 8.30
C PHE A 762 16.99 5.24 6.93
N LEU A 763 16.23 6.33 6.77
CA LEU A 763 16.07 7.00 5.48
C LEU A 763 16.39 8.50 5.61
N LYS A 764 17.19 9.02 4.68
CA LYS A 764 17.34 10.45 4.45
C LYS A 764 16.91 10.78 3.03
N ASN A 765 15.92 11.66 2.91
CA ASN A 765 15.40 12.20 1.66
C ASN A 765 15.86 13.66 1.50
N GLU A 766 16.25 14.05 0.29
CA GLU A 766 16.73 15.41 0.00
C GLU A 766 16.47 15.78 -1.46
N VAL A 767 15.85 16.94 -1.68
CA VAL A 767 15.77 17.58 -2.99
C VAL A 767 17.12 18.21 -3.32
N THR A 768 17.73 17.77 -4.42
CA THR A 768 19.09 18.21 -4.80
C THR A 768 19.08 19.26 -5.92
N LYS A 769 17.98 19.36 -6.67
CA LYS A 769 17.77 20.37 -7.72
C LYS A 769 16.29 20.70 -7.85
N VAL A 770 15.99 21.97 -8.12
CA VAL A 770 14.72 22.52 -8.60
C VAL A 770 14.92 23.08 -10.03
N PRO A 771 13.85 23.30 -10.82
CA PRO A 771 13.96 23.94 -12.13
C PRO A 771 14.74 25.27 -12.07
N ASP A 772 15.51 25.56 -13.12
CA ASP A 772 16.26 26.82 -13.19
C ASP A 772 15.27 28.00 -13.26
N GLY A 773 15.46 29.02 -12.42
CA GLY A 773 14.56 30.17 -12.29
C GLY A 773 13.43 30.02 -11.26
N PHE A 774 13.38 28.88 -10.55
CA PHE A 774 12.46 28.64 -9.44
C PHE A 774 13.24 28.39 -8.16
N ASP A 775 12.78 28.97 -7.05
CA ASP A 775 13.35 28.69 -5.73
C ASP A 775 12.73 27.40 -5.14
N PHE A 776 11.42 27.22 -5.31
CA PHE A 776 10.67 26.05 -4.83
C PHE A 776 9.45 25.76 -5.71
N ILE A 777 8.82 24.58 -5.50
CA ILE A 777 7.50 24.22 -6.04
C ILE A 777 6.51 24.13 -4.88
N PRO A 778 5.34 24.80 -4.94
CA PRO A 778 4.34 24.78 -3.87
C PRO A 778 3.60 23.44 -3.79
N GLY A 779 3.28 23.01 -2.58
CA GLY A 779 2.47 21.84 -2.30
C GLY A 779 1.09 22.19 -1.71
N ALA A 780 0.71 21.52 -0.63
CA ALA A 780 -0.55 21.74 0.06
C ALA A 780 -0.61 23.14 0.71
N GLY A 781 -1.81 23.71 0.78
CA GLY A 781 -2.10 24.90 1.59
C GLY A 781 -2.63 24.53 2.98
N PHE A 782 -2.58 25.49 3.91
CA PHE A 782 -3.18 25.36 5.23
C PHE A 782 -4.52 26.10 5.31
N SER A 783 -5.56 25.46 5.85
CA SER A 783 -6.91 26.01 5.96
C SER A 783 -7.52 26.50 4.62
N VAL A 784 -8.71 27.13 4.69
CA VAL A 784 -9.38 27.70 3.50
C VAL A 784 -8.71 29.00 3.11
N GLY A 785 -8.07 29.02 1.94
CA GLY A 785 -7.44 30.23 1.38
C GLY A 785 -6.16 30.66 2.08
N GLY A 786 -5.54 29.78 2.89
CA GLY A 786 -4.24 30.07 3.51
C GLY A 786 -3.05 29.80 2.59
N ASN A 787 -1.87 30.19 3.08
CA ASN A 787 -0.62 30.11 2.33
C ASN A 787 -0.15 28.66 2.11
N VAL A 788 0.80 28.50 1.19
CA VAL A 788 1.51 27.24 0.92
C VAL A 788 2.14 26.71 2.21
N ALA A 789 1.75 25.53 2.67
CA ALA A 789 2.23 24.90 3.90
C ALA A 789 3.35 23.88 3.65
N THR A 790 3.44 23.33 2.43
CA THR A 790 4.48 22.35 2.07
C THR A 790 5.20 22.74 0.77
N ARG A 791 6.47 22.36 0.62
CA ARG A 791 7.30 22.73 -0.53
C ARG A 791 8.18 21.59 -1.05
N PHE A 792 8.57 21.73 -2.32
CA PHE A 792 9.69 21.03 -2.93
C PHE A 792 10.81 22.04 -3.19
N GLU A 793 11.87 22.00 -2.38
CA GLU A 793 12.91 23.03 -2.35
C GLU A 793 14.28 22.40 -2.13
N LYS A 794 15.30 22.90 -2.82
CA LYS A 794 16.67 22.37 -2.75
C LYS A 794 17.20 22.42 -1.31
N GLY A 795 17.75 21.30 -0.85
CA GLY A 795 18.33 21.15 0.49
C GLY A 795 17.37 20.60 1.54
N PHE A 796 16.08 20.47 1.21
CA PHE A 796 15.04 19.99 2.11
C PHE A 796 14.47 18.64 1.66
N PRO A 797 13.83 17.86 2.56
CA PRO A 797 13.03 16.71 2.17
C PRO A 797 11.85 17.12 1.25
N ILE A 798 11.38 16.19 0.42
CA ILE A 798 10.16 16.41 -0.39
C ILE A 798 8.97 16.65 0.53
N GLY A 799 8.20 17.71 0.26
CA GLY A 799 6.96 17.98 0.97
C GLY A 799 7.18 18.42 2.41
N TYR A 800 8.37 18.93 2.76
CA TYR A 800 8.64 19.49 4.08
C TYR A 800 7.68 20.64 4.41
N PHE A 801 7.45 20.86 5.70
CA PHE A 801 6.52 21.86 6.19
C PHE A 801 7.23 23.20 6.38
N ILE A 802 6.72 24.25 5.76
CA ILE A 802 7.24 25.61 5.87
C ILE A 802 6.22 26.52 6.55
N GLY A 803 6.61 27.16 7.64
CA GLY A 803 5.73 28.05 8.40
C GLY A 803 6.51 28.92 9.39
N TYR A 804 5.77 29.62 10.24
CA TYR A 804 6.38 30.45 11.28
C TYR A 804 6.75 29.60 12.50
N LYS A 805 7.93 29.84 13.05
CA LYS A 805 8.33 29.26 14.33
C LYS A 805 7.85 30.15 15.48
N THR A 806 7.32 29.56 16.54
CA THR A 806 6.86 30.29 17.72
C THR A 806 7.87 30.18 18.87
N ASP A 807 7.83 31.17 19.76
CA ASP A 807 8.61 31.24 20.99
C ASP A 807 7.69 31.63 22.16
N GLY A 808 6.62 30.84 22.34
CA GLY A 808 5.62 31.06 23.36
C GLY A 808 4.65 32.19 23.05
N ILE A 809 4.12 32.82 24.11
CA ILE A 809 3.02 33.79 24.06
C ILE A 809 3.45 35.07 24.74
N PHE A 810 3.13 36.23 24.15
CA PHE A 810 3.29 37.52 24.80
C PHE A 810 2.40 37.62 26.04
N GLN A 811 2.98 37.71 27.23
CA GLN A 811 2.22 37.71 28.48
C GLN A 811 1.67 39.09 28.85
N THR A 812 2.36 40.17 28.46
CA THR A 812 2.02 41.54 28.88
C THR A 812 2.23 42.56 27.76
N ALA A 813 1.63 43.74 27.89
CA ALA A 813 1.79 44.83 26.92
C ALA A 813 3.23 45.40 26.97
N GLU A 814 3.84 45.40 28.15
CA GLU A 814 5.23 45.80 28.37
C GLU A 814 6.20 44.88 27.65
N GLU A 815 5.94 43.57 27.65
CA GLU A 815 6.73 42.59 26.89
C GLU A 815 6.70 42.87 25.39
N ILE A 816 5.53 43.21 24.85
CA ILE A 816 5.37 43.60 23.44
C ILE A 816 6.12 44.90 23.15
N ALA A 817 5.97 45.91 24.01
CA ALA A 817 6.58 47.23 23.82
C ALA A 817 8.12 47.22 23.98
N SER A 818 8.65 46.31 24.80
CA SER A 818 10.09 46.15 25.05
C SER A 818 10.75 45.06 24.18
N SER A 819 9.96 44.34 23.39
CA SER A 819 10.47 43.31 22.48
C SER A 819 11.46 43.93 21.48
N PRO A 820 12.66 43.33 21.30
CA PRO A 820 13.61 43.78 20.28
C PRO A 820 13.11 43.49 18.86
N VAL A 821 12.13 42.58 18.73
CA VAL A 821 11.48 42.21 17.47
C VAL A 821 10.07 42.79 17.45
N SER A 822 9.78 43.60 16.44
CA SER A 822 8.46 44.19 16.22
C SER A 822 7.52 43.19 15.57
N GLN A 823 6.38 42.91 16.22
CA GLN A 823 5.30 42.11 15.65
C GLN A 823 4.02 42.95 15.54
N PRO A 824 3.77 43.58 14.37
CA PRO A 824 2.66 44.52 14.21
C PRO A 824 1.30 43.89 14.55
N GLY A 825 0.56 44.57 15.44
CA GLY A 825 -0.78 44.14 15.86
C GLY A 825 -0.82 43.07 16.95
N ALA A 826 0.32 42.67 17.51
CA ALA A 826 0.36 41.76 18.67
C ALA A 826 -0.35 42.36 19.89
N GLN A 827 -1.10 41.52 20.61
CA GLN A 827 -1.71 41.83 21.90
C GLN A 827 -1.28 40.78 22.95
N PRO A 828 -1.39 41.08 24.25
CA PRO A 828 -1.16 40.08 25.29
C PRO A 828 -2.04 38.85 25.05
N GLY A 829 -1.44 37.67 25.06
CA GLY A 829 -2.04 36.38 24.72
C GLY A 829 -1.85 35.93 23.28
N ASP A 830 -1.27 36.75 22.39
CA ASP A 830 -0.90 36.32 21.03
C ASP A 830 0.45 35.59 20.99
N LEU A 831 0.60 34.70 19.99
CA LEU A 831 1.85 33.99 19.73
C LEU A 831 3.00 34.97 19.47
N ARG A 832 4.18 34.67 20.03
CA ARG A 832 5.43 35.35 19.72
C ARG A 832 6.14 34.59 18.61
N PHE A 833 6.32 35.19 17.44
CA PHE A 833 7.04 34.57 16.33
C PHE A 833 8.54 34.88 16.38
N VAL A 834 9.34 33.96 15.87
CA VAL A 834 10.80 34.09 15.82
C VAL A 834 11.23 34.75 14.52
N ASP A 835 11.88 35.92 14.64
CA ASP A 835 12.56 36.60 13.54
C ASP A 835 13.71 35.72 13.02
N GLN A 836 13.59 35.24 11.77
CA GLN A 836 14.57 34.34 11.17
C GLN A 836 15.71 35.08 10.50
N ASN A 837 15.47 36.31 10.04
CA ASN A 837 16.41 37.06 9.21
C ASN A 837 17.25 38.07 10.04
N GLY A 838 16.83 38.36 11.27
CA GLY A 838 17.50 39.25 12.23
C GLY A 838 17.32 40.75 11.95
N ASP A 839 16.30 41.15 11.19
CA ASP A 839 16.02 42.55 10.85
C ASP A 839 15.20 43.30 11.94
N GLY A 840 14.73 42.57 12.95
CA GLY A 840 13.97 43.10 14.08
C GLY A 840 12.48 43.28 13.80
N VAL A 841 11.92 42.71 12.72
CA VAL A 841 10.49 42.78 12.39
C VAL A 841 9.98 41.42 11.90
N ILE A 842 8.80 40.99 12.35
CA ILE A 842 8.13 39.82 11.77
C ILE A 842 7.37 40.21 10.49
N SER A 843 7.79 39.69 9.35
CA SER A 843 7.08 39.79 8.07
C SER A 843 6.03 38.69 7.91
N PHE A 844 4.77 39.09 7.76
CA PHE A 844 3.68 38.19 7.38
C PHE A 844 3.33 38.23 5.89
N GLY A 845 4.03 39.06 5.11
CA GLY A 845 3.75 39.32 3.70
C GLY A 845 4.66 38.56 2.72
N ASP A 846 5.73 37.94 3.22
CA ASP A 846 6.72 37.20 2.45
C ASP A 846 7.22 35.96 3.24
N ASP A 847 8.29 35.34 2.75
CA ASP A 847 8.87 34.13 3.34
C ASP A 847 10.08 34.39 4.26
N SER A 848 10.46 35.65 4.50
CA SER A 848 11.71 35.98 5.19
C SER A 848 11.80 35.46 6.63
N ASP A 849 10.66 35.32 7.31
CA ASP A 849 10.54 34.75 8.67
C ASP A 849 9.96 33.33 8.72
N ARG A 850 9.87 32.67 7.57
CA ARG A 850 9.39 31.29 7.48
C ARG A 850 10.56 30.33 7.40
N THR A 851 10.43 29.20 8.08
CA THR A 851 11.48 28.17 8.13
C THR A 851 10.86 26.77 8.05
N MET A 852 11.72 25.76 7.92
CA MET A 852 11.28 24.37 8.04
C MET A 852 10.83 24.10 9.48
N ILE A 853 9.56 23.76 9.64
CA ILE A 853 8.93 23.46 10.94
C ILE A 853 8.53 21.98 11.09
N GLY A 854 8.71 21.15 10.06
CA GLY A 854 8.48 19.70 10.15
C GLY A 854 8.65 18.96 8.81
N SER A 855 8.53 17.64 8.84
CA SER A 855 8.60 16.76 7.65
C SER A 855 7.65 15.56 7.76
N PRO A 856 6.89 15.23 6.70
CA PRO A 856 6.00 14.07 6.71
C PRO A 856 6.75 12.74 6.50
N ILE A 857 8.04 12.77 6.18
CA ILE A 857 8.84 11.57 5.90
C ILE A 857 9.46 11.06 7.21
N PRO A 858 9.17 9.82 7.64
CA PRO A 858 9.77 9.25 8.85
C PRO A 858 11.26 9.02 8.68
N ASN A 859 12.03 9.37 9.73
CA ASN A 859 13.47 9.13 9.79
C ASN A 859 13.80 7.63 9.94
N VAL A 860 12.93 6.92 10.67
CA VAL A 860 13.09 5.50 10.98
C VAL A 860 11.75 4.78 10.83
N VAL A 861 11.76 3.66 10.10
CA VAL A 861 10.63 2.72 10.03
C VAL A 861 11.09 1.37 10.56
N MET A 862 10.29 0.75 11.43
CA MET A 862 10.62 -0.51 12.09
C MET A 862 9.46 -1.50 12.03
N GLY A 863 9.81 -2.78 11.98
CA GLY A 863 8.89 -3.89 12.08
C GLY A 863 9.43 -4.95 13.04
N PHE A 864 8.54 -5.50 13.86
CA PHE A 864 8.85 -6.62 14.74
C PHE A 864 7.77 -7.68 14.63
N ASN A 865 8.16 -8.89 14.25
CA ASN A 865 7.31 -10.07 14.24
C ASN A 865 7.78 -11.05 15.30
N PHE A 866 6.80 -11.64 15.97
CA PHE A 866 7.01 -12.65 16.99
C PHE A 866 6.05 -13.80 16.72
N SER A 867 6.54 -15.03 16.77
CA SER A 867 5.68 -16.21 16.78
C SER A 867 6.23 -17.29 17.69
N VAL A 868 5.32 -17.95 18.42
CA VAL A 868 5.63 -19.13 19.22
C VAL A 868 4.58 -20.20 18.97
N ASP A 869 5.03 -21.44 18.75
CA ASP A 869 4.18 -22.62 18.66
C ASP A 869 4.53 -23.58 19.79
N LEU A 870 3.53 -24.03 20.55
CA LEU A 870 3.67 -24.93 21.70
C LEU A 870 2.52 -25.93 21.76
N LYS A 871 2.81 -27.21 21.48
CA LYS A 871 1.86 -28.34 21.65
C LYS A 871 0.44 -28.05 21.09
N GLY A 872 0.37 -27.51 19.88
CA GLY A 872 -0.88 -27.18 19.19
C GLY A 872 -1.39 -25.75 19.44
N PHE A 873 -0.95 -25.07 20.49
CA PHE A 873 -1.16 -23.63 20.65
C PHE A 873 -0.17 -22.84 19.79
N ASP A 874 -0.63 -21.77 19.16
CA ASP A 874 0.22 -20.83 18.46
C ASP A 874 -0.14 -19.39 18.83
N LEU A 875 0.87 -18.55 19.01
CA LEU A 875 0.73 -17.11 19.24
C LEU A 875 1.58 -16.38 18.21
N SER A 876 0.99 -15.40 17.53
CA SER A 876 1.72 -14.50 16.63
C SER A 876 1.39 -13.03 16.94
N ALA A 877 2.39 -12.16 16.83
CA ALA A 877 2.23 -10.72 16.97
C ALA A 877 3.07 -9.98 15.93
N ASN A 878 2.53 -8.88 15.41
CA ASN A 878 3.23 -7.95 14.52
C ASN A 878 3.11 -6.52 15.05
N VAL A 879 4.26 -5.87 15.21
CA VAL A 879 4.39 -4.48 15.65
C VAL A 879 5.06 -3.68 14.55
N PHE A 880 4.49 -2.51 14.26
CA PHE A 880 5.02 -1.56 13.28
C PHE A 880 5.27 -0.22 13.97
N ALA A 881 6.32 0.48 13.56
CA ALA A 881 6.61 1.83 14.03
C ALA A 881 7.13 2.73 12.91
N ALA A 882 6.68 3.98 12.91
CA ALA A 882 7.21 5.06 12.09
C ALA A 882 7.58 6.22 13.03
N LEU A 883 8.85 6.63 13.02
CA LEU A 883 9.39 7.58 14.00
C LEU A 883 10.06 8.78 13.32
N GLY A 884 9.86 9.96 13.91
CA GLY A 884 10.45 11.23 13.47
C GLY A 884 9.78 11.86 12.25
N GLN A 885 8.51 11.51 11.98
CA GLN A 885 7.65 12.20 11.04
C GLN A 885 6.76 13.18 11.80
N ASP A 886 6.38 14.27 11.14
CA ASP A 886 5.48 15.29 11.65
C ASP A 886 4.18 15.32 10.85
N ILE A 887 3.10 15.82 11.45
CA ILE A 887 1.78 15.93 10.82
C ILE A 887 1.26 17.36 10.98
N ILE A 888 0.73 17.93 9.90
CA ILE A 888 -0.03 19.17 9.91
C ILE A 888 -1.48 18.86 10.30
N ARG A 889 -1.92 19.43 11.42
CA ARG A 889 -3.30 19.37 11.88
C ARG A 889 -4.16 20.37 11.11
N ASN A 890 -4.91 19.90 10.10
CA ASN A 890 -5.69 20.74 9.17
C ASN A 890 -7.19 20.40 9.14
N TYR A 891 -7.69 19.69 10.17
CA TYR A 891 -9.11 19.32 10.29
C TYR A 891 -9.95 20.31 11.11
N GLU A 892 -9.34 21.34 11.68
CA GLU A 892 -10.04 22.37 12.45
C GLU A 892 -10.52 23.53 11.57
N ARG A 893 -11.77 23.95 11.80
CA ARG A 893 -12.35 25.10 11.14
C ARG A 893 -12.19 26.35 12.00
N GLN A 894 -11.46 27.33 11.48
CA GLN A 894 -11.26 28.64 12.10
C GLN A 894 -12.43 29.62 11.88
N GLN A 895 -13.68 29.15 12.05
CA GLN A 895 -14.90 29.97 12.02
C GLN A 895 -15.38 30.23 13.46
N PRO A 896 -15.94 31.42 13.80
CA PRO A 896 -16.28 31.78 15.18
C PRO A 896 -17.16 30.75 15.92
N PHE A 897 -18.13 30.15 15.22
CA PHE A 897 -19.08 29.19 15.77
C PHE A 897 -18.75 27.72 15.47
N ALA A 898 -17.58 27.40 14.90
CA ALA A 898 -17.14 26.02 14.78
C ALA A 898 -16.74 25.47 16.16
N ASN A 899 -16.98 24.18 16.38
CA ASN A 899 -16.47 23.51 17.57
C ASN A 899 -14.93 23.41 17.53
N GLN A 900 -14.31 23.15 18.68
CA GLN A 900 -12.87 23.08 18.84
C GLN A 900 -12.49 21.88 19.71
N LEU A 901 -11.22 21.51 19.68
CA LEU A 901 -10.67 20.49 20.58
C LEU A 901 -10.48 21.05 22.00
N THR A 902 -10.52 20.15 22.99
CA THR A 902 -10.43 20.50 24.42
C THR A 902 -9.10 21.13 24.83
N TYR A 903 -8.01 20.99 24.06
CA TYR A 903 -6.75 21.71 24.37
C TYR A 903 -6.95 23.24 24.40
N ASN A 904 -8.00 23.76 23.75
CA ASN A 904 -8.36 25.18 23.83
C ASN A 904 -8.89 25.60 25.22
N LEU A 905 -9.18 24.65 26.10
CA LEU A 905 -9.47 24.93 27.51
C LEU A 905 -8.25 25.52 28.22
N ASP A 906 -7.03 25.15 27.80
CA ASP A 906 -5.75 25.61 28.33
C ASP A 906 -5.24 26.91 27.68
N ARG A 907 -6.13 27.63 26.97
CA ARG A 907 -5.82 28.93 26.34
C ARG A 907 -5.32 29.96 27.35
N TRP A 908 -4.60 30.94 26.84
CA TRP A 908 -4.24 32.13 27.59
C TRP A 908 -5.50 32.94 27.98
N THR A 909 -5.64 33.22 29.29
CA THR A 909 -6.71 34.02 29.91
C THR A 909 -6.15 35.19 30.74
N GLY A 910 -4.83 35.24 30.91
CA GLY A 910 -4.11 36.30 31.62
C GLY A 910 -2.63 35.94 31.81
N PRO A 911 -1.78 36.89 32.24
CA PRO A 911 -0.35 36.63 32.42
C PRO A 911 -0.09 35.40 33.29
N GLY A 912 0.69 34.45 32.77
CA GLY A 912 1.08 33.20 33.43
C GLY A 912 0.05 32.06 33.35
N SER A 913 -1.11 32.25 32.71
CA SER A 913 -2.13 31.20 32.62
C SER A 913 -1.82 30.13 31.56
N SER A 914 -1.10 30.50 30.50
CA SER A 914 -0.64 29.59 29.44
C SER A 914 0.58 30.16 28.74
N ASN A 915 1.48 29.29 28.29
CA ASN A 915 2.62 29.66 27.43
C ASN A 915 2.57 28.97 26.06
N GLU A 916 1.55 28.13 25.81
CA GLU A 916 1.48 27.27 24.63
C GLU A 916 0.23 27.58 23.78
N ILE A 917 -0.93 27.67 24.41
CA ILE A 917 -2.20 27.89 23.71
C ILE A 917 -2.57 29.37 23.76
N PRO A 918 -2.60 30.08 22.62
CA PRO A 918 -2.82 31.53 22.60
C PRO A 918 -4.25 31.87 23.01
N ARG A 919 -4.49 33.15 23.28
CA ARG A 919 -5.85 33.65 23.58
C ARG A 919 -6.81 33.32 22.45
N LEU A 920 -8.05 33.04 22.80
CA LEU A 920 -9.14 32.92 21.83
C LEU A 920 -9.78 34.29 21.60
N THR A 921 -10.00 34.66 20.34
CA THR A 921 -10.66 35.90 19.96
C THR A 921 -11.35 35.77 18.61
N THR A 922 -12.46 36.48 18.41
CA THR A 922 -13.07 36.69 17.09
C THR A 922 -12.54 37.94 16.38
N GLY A 923 -11.72 38.74 17.07
CA GLY A 923 -11.05 39.91 16.51
C GLY A 923 -9.87 39.53 15.60
N SER A 924 -9.22 40.56 15.04
CA SER A 924 -8.01 40.36 14.24
C SER A 924 -6.88 39.80 15.11
N THR A 925 -6.27 38.70 14.66
CA THR A 925 -5.11 38.08 15.29
C THR A 925 -4.27 37.35 14.25
N ARG A 926 -2.99 37.13 14.58
CA ARG A 926 -2.07 36.29 13.82
C ARG A 926 -1.94 34.87 14.39
N ASN A 927 -2.70 34.51 15.43
CA ASN A 927 -2.63 33.17 16.03
C ASN A 927 -3.01 32.03 15.07
N ASN A 928 -3.78 32.34 14.02
CA ASN A 928 -4.27 31.36 13.04
C ASN A 928 -3.39 31.24 11.79
N VAL A 929 -2.25 31.93 11.72
CA VAL A 929 -1.29 31.72 10.63
C VAL A 929 -0.60 30.37 10.80
N PHE A 930 -0.27 29.72 9.68
CA PHE A 930 0.38 28.41 9.73
C PHE A 930 1.75 28.50 10.41
N SER A 931 1.87 27.82 11.55
CA SER A 931 3.03 27.83 12.43
C SER A 931 3.26 26.45 13.04
N ASP A 932 4.35 26.29 13.77
CA ASP A 932 4.68 25.05 14.51
C ASP A 932 3.61 24.65 15.54
N LEU A 933 2.72 25.55 15.97
CA LEU A 933 1.53 25.22 16.77
C LEU A 933 0.59 24.18 16.09
N TYR A 934 0.57 24.16 14.76
CA TYR A 934 -0.26 23.24 13.97
C TYR A 934 0.51 22.02 13.45
N VAL A 935 1.78 21.86 13.85
CA VAL A 935 2.63 20.75 13.47
C VAL A 935 2.88 19.87 14.69
N GLU A 936 2.50 18.60 14.60
CA GLU A 936 2.57 17.66 15.71
C GLU A 936 3.49 16.49 15.40
N ASP A 937 4.10 15.92 16.45
CA ASP A 937 4.89 14.69 16.37
C ASP A 937 3.98 13.52 15.95
N GLY A 938 4.14 13.10 14.69
CA GLY A 938 3.44 12.00 14.05
C GLY A 938 4.08 10.64 14.33
N SER A 939 5.06 10.55 15.22
CA SER A 939 5.68 9.28 15.59
C SER A 939 4.68 8.35 16.26
N PHE A 940 4.72 7.07 15.89
CA PHE A 940 3.85 6.07 16.52
C PHE A 940 4.43 4.66 16.51
N ILE A 941 3.91 3.85 17.44
CA ILE A 941 4.10 2.40 17.50
C ILE A 941 2.72 1.75 17.54
N ARG A 942 2.47 0.77 16.68
CA ARG A 942 1.18 0.09 16.55
C ARG A 942 1.33 -1.42 16.63
N LEU A 943 0.51 -2.05 17.49
CA LEU A 943 0.28 -3.50 17.46
C LEU A 943 -0.72 -3.81 16.35
N ARG A 944 -0.20 -4.10 15.16
CA ARG A 944 -0.97 -4.31 13.93
C ARG A 944 -1.78 -5.60 13.95
N ASN A 945 -1.21 -6.66 14.51
CA ASN A 945 -1.87 -7.95 14.66
C ASN A 945 -1.41 -8.65 15.94
N LEU A 946 -2.36 -9.28 16.64
CA LEU A 946 -2.13 -10.24 17.70
C LEU A 946 -3.10 -11.40 17.49
N GLN A 947 -2.60 -12.62 17.43
CA GLN A 947 -3.42 -13.80 17.18
C GLN A 947 -3.02 -14.95 18.10
N LEU A 948 -4.01 -15.58 18.71
CA LEU A 948 -3.87 -16.82 19.47
C LEU A 948 -4.69 -17.90 18.79
N GLY A 949 -4.06 -19.01 18.44
CA GLY A 949 -4.68 -20.17 17.82
C GLY A 949 -4.46 -21.46 18.58
N TYR A 950 -5.32 -22.44 18.30
CA TYR A 950 -5.18 -23.82 18.74
C TYR A 950 -5.51 -24.76 17.58
N THR A 951 -4.57 -25.64 17.28
CA THR A 951 -4.70 -26.72 16.29
C THR A 951 -4.97 -28.03 17.00
N LEU A 952 -6.04 -28.74 16.60
CA LEU A 952 -6.36 -30.04 17.17
C LEU A 952 -5.23 -31.05 16.91
N SER A 953 -5.09 -32.02 17.82
CA SER A 953 -4.12 -33.10 17.65
C SER A 953 -4.51 -34.03 16.50
N GLU A 954 -3.51 -34.63 15.87
CA GLU A 954 -3.69 -35.55 14.74
C GLU A 954 -4.70 -36.67 15.06
N ASN A 955 -4.60 -37.30 16.24
CA ASN A 955 -5.54 -38.35 16.69
C ASN A 955 -7.01 -37.88 16.71
N LEU A 956 -7.26 -36.64 17.14
CA LEU A 956 -8.62 -36.07 17.17
C LEU A 956 -9.10 -35.72 15.76
N SER A 957 -8.21 -35.18 14.93
CA SER A 957 -8.50 -34.88 13.52
C SER A 957 -8.81 -36.14 12.70
N GLU A 958 -8.05 -37.22 12.88
CA GLU A 958 -8.29 -38.51 12.23
C GLU A 958 -9.65 -39.11 12.62
N ASN A 959 -10.03 -39.06 13.90
CA ASN A 959 -11.34 -39.52 14.38
C ASN A 959 -12.50 -38.75 13.72
N LEU A 960 -12.28 -37.48 13.40
CA LEU A 960 -13.24 -36.61 12.72
C LEU A 960 -13.16 -36.70 11.18
N ARG A 961 -12.24 -37.51 10.64
CA ARG A 961 -11.96 -37.63 9.19
C ARG A 961 -11.59 -36.30 8.53
N ILE A 962 -10.84 -35.47 9.25
CA ILE A 962 -10.29 -34.21 8.76
C ILE A 962 -8.77 -34.27 8.85
N GLY A 963 -8.06 -33.65 7.91
CA GLY A 963 -6.60 -33.58 7.92
C GLY A 963 -6.07 -32.63 9.00
N SER A 964 -6.73 -31.49 9.23
CA SER A 964 -6.39 -30.55 10.31
C SER A 964 -7.56 -29.62 10.63
N LEU A 965 -7.72 -29.23 11.90
CA LEU A 965 -8.63 -28.16 12.34
C LEU A 965 -7.86 -27.21 13.26
N ARG A 966 -7.89 -25.93 12.91
CA ARG A 966 -7.37 -24.83 13.73
C ARG A 966 -8.47 -23.83 14.01
N VAL A 967 -8.59 -23.40 15.26
CA VAL A 967 -9.45 -22.29 15.69
C VAL A 967 -8.57 -21.18 16.26
N TYR A 968 -8.96 -19.92 16.07
CA TYR A 968 -8.18 -18.79 16.55
C TYR A 968 -9.04 -17.58 16.89
N ILE A 969 -8.47 -16.70 17.73
CA ILE A 969 -8.94 -15.34 17.97
C ILE A 969 -7.81 -14.41 17.54
N ALA A 970 -8.15 -13.35 16.81
CA ALA A 970 -7.22 -12.34 16.37
C ALA A 970 -7.74 -10.93 16.69
N ALA A 971 -6.81 -10.01 16.89
CA ALA A 971 -7.08 -8.59 17.00
C ALA A 971 -6.15 -7.81 16.07
N ASN A 972 -6.71 -6.85 15.35
CA ASN A 972 -5.96 -5.96 14.46
C ASN A 972 -6.02 -4.51 14.95
N ASN A 973 -4.91 -3.80 14.80
CA ASN A 973 -4.74 -2.41 15.25
C ASN A 973 -5.18 -2.21 16.72
N LEU A 974 -4.86 -3.17 17.59
CA LEU A 974 -5.41 -3.24 18.94
C LEU A 974 -5.00 -2.05 19.82
N VAL A 975 -3.76 -1.58 19.66
CA VAL A 975 -3.16 -0.45 20.38
C VAL A 975 -2.28 0.35 19.42
N THR A 976 -2.44 1.67 19.43
CA THR A 976 -1.51 2.62 18.80
C THR A 976 -1.03 3.59 19.87
N LEU A 977 0.28 3.64 20.10
CA LEU A 977 0.93 4.62 20.97
C LEU A 977 1.41 5.77 20.10
N THR A 978 0.87 6.97 20.32
CA THR A 978 1.20 8.19 19.57
C THR A 978 0.96 9.41 20.45
N LYS A 979 1.65 10.52 20.15
CA LYS A 979 1.40 11.84 20.74
C LYS A 979 0.49 12.70 19.88
N TYR A 980 0.32 12.33 18.61
CA TYR A 980 -0.55 13.03 17.68
C TYR A 980 -1.96 13.15 18.26
N LEU A 981 -2.62 14.28 18.12
CA LEU A 981 -3.96 14.50 18.68
C LEU A 981 -5.07 13.94 17.79
N GLY A 982 -4.83 13.82 16.48
CA GLY A 982 -5.81 13.33 15.51
C GLY A 982 -6.22 11.86 15.66
N PHE A 983 -7.12 11.42 14.78
CA PHE A 983 -7.69 10.07 14.87
C PHE A 983 -6.66 8.96 14.67
N ASP A 984 -5.75 9.15 13.71
CA ASP A 984 -4.76 8.15 13.30
C ASP A 984 -3.47 8.85 12.81
N PRO A 985 -2.28 8.46 13.31
CA PRO A 985 -1.00 9.06 12.89
C PRO A 985 -0.45 8.53 11.55
N ASP A 986 -1.10 7.56 10.89
CA ASP A 986 -0.70 7.04 9.58
C ASP A 986 -1.36 7.84 8.44
N VAL A 987 -0.94 9.12 8.28
CA VAL A 987 -1.51 10.08 7.32
C VAL A 987 -0.75 10.08 5.99
N GLY A 988 -1.09 9.13 5.11
CA GLY A 988 -0.51 9.02 3.76
C GLY A 988 -1.16 9.93 2.71
N SER A 989 -0.46 10.16 1.59
CA SER A 989 -1.04 10.76 0.38
C SER A 989 -0.40 10.21 -0.89
N GLY A 990 -1.22 10.00 -1.93
CA GLY A 990 -0.75 9.63 -3.26
C GLY A 990 0.15 10.72 -3.88
N ASN A 991 -0.04 11.99 -3.51
CA ASN A 991 0.84 13.08 -3.87
C ASN A 991 1.82 13.37 -2.72
N PRO A 992 3.14 13.15 -2.90
CA PRO A 992 4.13 13.40 -1.86
C PRO A 992 4.14 14.81 -1.25
N LEU A 993 3.70 15.83 -2.00
CA LEU A 993 3.63 17.20 -1.47
C LEU A 993 2.43 17.42 -0.53
N PHE A 994 1.51 16.46 -0.44
CA PHE A 994 0.33 16.51 0.43
C PHE A 994 0.42 15.47 1.56
N ALA A 995 1.53 14.73 1.65
CA ALA A 995 1.75 13.77 2.73
C ALA A 995 1.81 14.47 4.09
N GLY A 996 1.28 13.83 5.14
CA GLY A 996 1.25 14.39 6.49
C GLY A 996 0.34 15.61 6.67
N VAL A 997 -0.56 15.93 5.74
CA VAL A 997 -1.60 16.97 5.92
C VAL A 997 -2.91 16.30 6.28
N ASP A 998 -3.31 16.37 7.55
CA ASP A 998 -4.53 15.72 8.02
C ASP A 998 -5.75 16.65 7.96
N GLY A 999 -6.61 16.42 6.97
CA GLY A 999 -7.91 17.09 6.80
C GLY A 999 -9.07 16.42 7.53
N GLY A 1000 -8.81 15.44 8.41
CA GLY A 1000 -9.81 14.64 9.11
C GLY A 1000 -9.98 13.30 8.42
N ILE A 1001 -8.88 12.55 8.30
CA ILE A 1001 -8.87 11.26 7.62
C ILE A 1001 -9.78 10.25 8.31
N TYR A 1002 -10.31 9.31 7.52
CA TYR A 1002 -11.03 8.15 8.05
C TYR A 1002 -10.01 7.20 8.73
N PRO A 1003 -10.11 6.94 10.05
CA PRO A 1003 -9.08 6.19 10.76
C PRO A 1003 -9.10 4.69 10.48
N GLN A 1004 -7.97 4.02 10.69
CA GLN A 1004 -7.93 2.56 10.69
C GLN A 1004 -8.78 2.01 11.84
N ALA A 1005 -9.62 1.02 11.54
CA ALA A 1005 -10.43 0.38 12.57
C ALA A 1005 -9.59 -0.56 13.45
N LYS A 1006 -9.96 -0.61 14.73
CA LYS A 1006 -9.61 -1.71 15.64
C LYS A 1006 -10.59 -2.85 15.40
N THR A 1007 -10.08 -4.04 15.16
CA THR A 1007 -10.90 -5.22 14.83
C THR A 1007 -10.61 -6.34 15.81
N ILE A 1008 -11.65 -7.02 16.29
CA ILE A 1008 -11.55 -8.29 17.02
C ILE A 1008 -12.33 -9.34 16.24
N MET A 1009 -11.71 -10.49 15.99
CA MET A 1009 -12.28 -11.54 15.16
C MET A 1009 -12.01 -12.94 15.72
N GLY A 1010 -12.93 -13.85 15.45
CA GLY A 1010 -12.76 -15.28 15.65
C GLY A 1010 -12.77 -15.99 14.30
N GLY A 1011 -11.90 -16.98 14.13
CA GLY A 1011 -11.81 -17.71 12.87
C GLY A 1011 -11.43 -19.16 13.03
N LEU A 1012 -11.58 -19.89 11.93
CA LEU A 1012 -11.24 -21.30 11.83
C LEU A 1012 -10.60 -21.61 10.48
N ASN A 1013 -9.77 -22.65 10.47
CA ASN A 1013 -9.20 -23.23 9.26
C ASN A 1013 -9.32 -24.75 9.35
N VAL A 1014 -9.89 -25.36 8.31
CA VAL A 1014 -10.08 -26.80 8.18
C VAL A 1014 -9.38 -27.27 6.92
N ARG A 1015 -8.61 -28.34 7.02
CA ARG A 1015 -8.02 -29.05 5.89
C ARG A 1015 -8.58 -30.46 5.84
N PHE A 1016 -9.07 -30.89 4.68
CA PHE A 1016 -9.54 -32.25 4.42
C PHE A 1016 -8.56 -33.04 3.57
#